data_AF-A0A834HGY2-F1
#
_entry.id   AF-A0A834HGY2-F1
#
_cell.length_a   1.000
_cell.length_b   1.000
_cell.length_c   1.000
_cell.angle_alpha   90.00
_cell.angle_beta   90.00
_cell.angle_gamma   90.00
#
_symmetry.space_group_name_H-M   'P 1'
#
loop_
_entity.id
_entity.type
_entity.pdbx_description
1 polymer ?
#
loop_
_entity_poly.entity_id
_entity_poly.type
_entity_poly.pdbx_seq_one_letter_code
_entity_poly.pdbx_strand_id
1 'polypeptide(L)'
;MLSHLSASLSHSSPSLSSTALRFRPLFTKSPPSLLSKSLGNFHFHPSNIHTSRPRPSPFCGVLSGSSMESPSVEFISDELKKQSLGPDEVRLNLEDLRWDNSFVRELPGDPKTLNIPRQVFHACYTKVNPSVEVENPQLVAWSESVAELLDLDPKEFERPDFPLTFSGASPLVGAVPYAQCYGGHQFGMWAGQLGDGRAITLGEVLNANSERWELQLKGAGKTPYSRFADGLAVLRSSIREFLCSEAMHSLGIPTTRALCLVTTGKYVTRDMFYEYVVPIYCHECIALEWVIHFSCLLALSAPSVWDPKFGNPKEEPGAIVCRVAQSFLRFGSYQIHASRGKEDLDIVRTLANYTIRHHFPHVENLSKSESLSFSTGEEDNEVVDLTSNKYAAWAVEVAERTASLVARWQGVGFTHGVLNTDNMSVLGLSIDYGPFGFLDAFDPSYTPNTTDLPGRRYCFANQPDIGLWNVAQFASTLSAAQLISDKESNYAMERYGTKFMDEYQAIMTRKLGLPKYNKQLISKLLNNMAVDKVDYTNFFRLLSNIKADPSIPERELLTPLKAVLLDMGKERKEAWTTWVQTYIQETEGDGEGFWPPSSSHEEGTDCGYLEVLRPLRLLEDHPYLLGSLTPPHLWCLCTCGASSFRSTYGDPAQHAFELSASETSDEERKASMNSVNPKYILRNYLCQSAIDAAEQGDFGEVRRLLKVMERPFDDQPGMEKYARLPPAWAYRPGVGANLAGDLSIPFNTVVGRSFAENMVSRNISGQGMSISRSLEVWKLGTVNYLKALKLQEMLVSDRKTDIISDTLLSLQHPPTYTLGKRRTDHNLLVPEHDLKDIGAELHYTQRGGDITFHGPHQAILYPIVSLRNIGLGARSYVEKLELTMIELASLYGVKACAGKRCETGVWVGERKIGAIGVRISSGITSHGLAFNMDPDLSYFKHIVPCGIADKEVTSLRRETGEVLPAEEVIQEQLVSCFARVFGYSDVIWKENASNLWGNQSNE
;
A
#
# COMPACT_ATOMS: atom_id res chain seq x y z
N MET A 1 56.02 36.20 -5.00
CA MET A 1 55.93 36.55 -3.57
C MET A 1 55.35 35.33 -2.85
N LEU A 2 55.90 34.80 -1.77
CA LEU A 2 57.15 35.12 -1.05
C LEU A 2 57.83 33.83 -0.53
N SER A 3 59.12 33.96 -0.20
CA SER A 3 60.01 33.10 0.61
C SER A 3 59.37 32.29 1.76
N HIS A 4 59.96 31.22 2.32
CA HIS A 4 61.11 30.34 1.99
C HIS A 4 61.13 29.22 3.07
N LEU A 5 61.69 28.02 2.79
CA LEU A 5 62.66 27.37 3.70
C LEU A 5 63.34 26.13 3.09
N SER A 6 64.59 25.92 3.53
CA SER A 6 65.54 24.83 3.27
C SER A 6 65.44 23.71 4.33
N ALA A 7 66.05 22.53 4.23
CA ALA A 7 66.61 21.70 3.14
C ALA A 7 67.06 20.35 3.74
N SER A 8 67.41 19.36 2.92
CA SER A 8 68.71 18.63 2.97
C SER A 8 68.75 17.51 1.92
N LEU A 9 69.94 16.97 1.65
CA LEU A 9 70.24 16.12 0.49
C LEU A 9 70.57 14.68 0.88
N SER A 10 70.22 13.75 -0.01
CA SER A 10 71.07 12.60 -0.33
C SER A 10 71.02 12.31 -1.83
N HIS A 11 72.12 11.80 -2.39
CA HIS A 11 72.28 11.54 -3.83
C HIS A 11 72.68 10.08 -4.04
N SER A 12 72.12 9.45 -5.08
CA SER A 12 72.87 8.57 -5.99
C SER A 12 72.06 8.24 -7.24
N SER A 13 72.77 8.14 -8.37
CA SER A 13 72.29 7.63 -9.66
C SER A 13 73.51 7.06 -10.39
N PRO A 14 73.35 6.02 -11.21
CA PRO A 14 73.38 6.22 -12.67
C PRO A 14 72.37 5.29 -13.41
N SER A 15 72.11 5.37 -14.72
CA SER A 15 72.15 6.39 -15.79
C SER A 15 72.14 5.63 -17.13
N LEU A 16 71.63 6.24 -18.21
CA LEU A 16 71.60 5.69 -19.59
C LEU A 16 70.69 4.44 -19.73
N SER A 17 70.35 3.95 -20.93
CA SER A 17 70.80 4.33 -22.29
C SER A 17 69.64 4.72 -23.24
N SER A 18 69.56 4.15 -24.45
CA SER A 18 68.72 4.64 -25.55
C SER A 18 68.54 3.60 -26.66
N THR A 19 67.48 3.76 -27.48
CA THR A 19 67.50 3.73 -28.96
C THR A 19 66.14 4.18 -29.49
N ALA A 20 66.08 4.82 -30.67
CA ALA A 20 64.83 5.29 -31.29
C ALA A 20 64.87 5.14 -32.81
N LEU A 21 63.70 4.89 -33.44
CA LEU A 21 63.48 5.01 -34.88
C LEU A 21 62.03 5.43 -35.21
N ARG A 22 61.75 5.67 -36.49
CA ARG A 22 61.13 6.96 -36.89
C ARG A 22 60.52 6.93 -38.31
N PHE A 23 59.71 7.95 -38.63
CA PHE A 23 59.17 8.33 -39.96
C PHE A 23 57.99 7.54 -40.59
N ARG A 24 56.79 8.15 -40.46
CA ARG A 24 55.93 8.81 -41.49
C ARG A 24 55.50 8.09 -42.81
N PRO A 25 54.39 8.54 -43.46
CA PRO A 25 53.62 7.77 -44.47
C PRO A 25 53.74 8.28 -45.92
N LEU A 26 53.01 7.65 -46.88
CA LEU A 26 52.09 8.29 -47.89
C LEU A 26 51.53 7.31 -48.98
N PHE A 27 50.26 7.52 -49.36
CA PHE A 27 49.54 7.29 -50.64
C PHE A 27 49.47 5.97 -51.47
N THR A 28 48.21 5.66 -51.87
CA THR A 28 47.69 5.06 -53.13
C THR A 28 48.07 3.63 -53.59
N LYS A 29 47.05 2.77 -53.84
CA LYS A 29 46.56 2.36 -55.18
C LYS A 29 45.41 1.32 -55.14
N SER A 30 44.69 1.20 -56.27
CA SER A 30 43.69 0.18 -56.64
C SER A 30 43.92 -0.21 -58.12
N PRO A 31 43.19 -1.15 -58.76
CA PRO A 31 42.41 -2.30 -58.28
C PRO A 31 43.00 -3.63 -58.87
N PRO A 32 42.23 -4.71 -59.13
CA PRO A 32 41.53 -4.82 -60.43
C PRO A 32 40.09 -5.38 -60.33
N SER A 33 39.39 -5.46 -61.47
CA SER A 33 37.95 -5.78 -61.60
C SER A 33 37.67 -6.84 -62.66
N LEU A 34 36.55 -7.58 -62.55
CA LEU A 34 35.93 -8.31 -63.67
C LEU A 34 34.39 -8.25 -63.65
N LEU A 35 33.86 -7.66 -64.73
CA LEU A 35 32.64 -7.94 -65.53
C LEU A 35 31.51 -8.88 -65.00
N SER A 36 30.22 -8.74 -65.36
CA SER A 36 29.41 -7.64 -65.97
C SER A 36 27.97 -8.09 -66.26
N LYS A 37 26.96 -7.20 -66.16
CA LYS A 37 25.69 -7.04 -66.94
C LYS A 37 24.63 -6.33 -66.07
N SER A 38 24.20 -5.08 -66.29
CA SER A 38 23.41 -4.46 -67.41
C SER A 38 21.90 -4.79 -67.34
N LEU A 39 20.92 -3.89 -67.46
CA LEU A 39 20.76 -2.42 -67.72
C LEU A 39 19.32 -2.03 -67.27
N GLY A 40 18.86 -0.78 -67.07
CA GLY A 40 19.38 0.59 -67.15
C GLY A 40 18.39 1.57 -66.43
N ASN A 41 18.78 2.78 -65.99
CA ASN A 41 18.78 4.08 -66.72
C ASN A 41 17.36 4.65 -67.05
N PHE A 42 17.03 5.95 -66.96
CA PHE A 42 17.80 7.22 -66.98
C PHE A 42 17.18 8.31 -66.04
N HIS A 43 17.96 9.04 -65.23
CA HIS A 43 18.37 10.48 -65.36
C HIS A 43 17.28 11.59 -65.36
N PHE A 44 17.55 12.68 -64.62
CA PHE A 44 17.63 14.04 -65.17
C PHE A 44 18.55 14.97 -64.33
N HIS A 45 19.01 16.09 -64.91
CA HIS A 45 19.94 17.09 -64.33
C HIS A 45 19.23 18.38 -63.85
N PRO A 46 19.86 19.23 -63.01
CA PRO A 46 19.26 20.46 -62.47
C PRO A 46 19.62 21.74 -63.26
N SER A 47 18.76 22.77 -63.18
CA SER A 47 19.03 24.11 -63.75
C SER A 47 18.30 25.27 -63.04
N ASN A 48 18.98 25.91 -62.09
CA ASN A 48 19.34 27.34 -62.12
C ASN A 48 18.41 28.36 -62.85
N ILE A 49 17.92 29.42 -62.17
CA ILE A 49 18.19 30.87 -62.44
C ILE A 49 17.16 31.91 -61.89
N HIS A 50 17.74 33.03 -61.39
CA HIS A 50 17.20 34.41 -61.18
C HIS A 50 16.28 34.81 -60.01
N THR A 51 16.29 36.14 -59.80
CA THR A 51 15.97 36.90 -58.57
C THR A 51 15.41 38.28 -58.92
N SER A 52 14.40 38.77 -58.19
CA SER A 52 14.10 40.22 -58.14
C SER A 52 13.30 40.62 -56.89
N ARG A 53 13.81 41.60 -56.14
CA ARG A 53 13.03 42.41 -55.17
C ARG A 53 12.63 43.74 -55.82
N PRO A 54 11.57 44.39 -55.31
CA PRO A 54 11.68 45.83 -54.98
C PRO A 54 11.49 46.14 -53.48
N ARG A 55 11.60 47.42 -53.12
CA ARG A 55 11.38 48.00 -51.77
C ARG A 55 10.08 48.86 -51.75
N PRO A 56 9.51 49.18 -50.57
CA PRO A 56 8.26 49.96 -50.45
C PRO A 56 8.46 51.49 -50.26
N SER A 57 7.33 52.21 -50.12
CA SER A 57 7.14 53.64 -49.76
C SER A 57 7.33 54.68 -50.91
N PRO A 58 6.82 55.93 -50.81
CA PRO A 58 6.10 56.59 -49.69
C PRO A 58 4.78 57.34 -50.11
N PHE A 59 4.28 58.21 -49.21
CA PHE A 59 3.07 59.08 -49.26
C PHE A 59 1.71 58.35 -49.10
N CYS A 60 0.79 58.68 -48.18
CA CYS A 60 0.42 59.87 -47.35
C CYS A 60 -0.80 60.65 -47.88
N GLY A 61 -1.88 60.65 -47.09
CA GLY A 61 -3.10 61.43 -47.27
C GLY A 61 -3.87 61.45 -45.94
N VAL A 62 -4.37 62.62 -45.53
CA VAL A 62 -5.00 62.88 -44.23
C VAL A 62 -6.46 63.26 -44.43
N LEU A 63 -7.33 62.83 -43.50
CA LEU A 63 -8.62 63.40 -43.03
C LEU A 63 -9.30 62.24 -42.25
N SER A 64 -9.98 62.33 -41.11
CA SER A 64 -10.22 63.31 -40.03
C SER A 64 -11.46 62.78 -39.29
N GLY A 65 -11.30 62.37 -38.03
CA GLY A 65 -12.25 61.69 -37.14
C GLY A 65 -13.79 61.79 -37.32
N SER A 66 -14.45 60.66 -37.05
CA SER A 66 -15.67 60.58 -36.23
C SER A 66 -15.70 59.25 -35.46
N SER A 67 -16.30 59.24 -34.28
CA SER A 67 -16.45 58.04 -33.42
C SER A 67 -17.50 57.06 -33.97
N MET A 68 -17.21 55.76 -33.94
CA MET A 68 -18.20 54.68 -33.97
C MET A 68 -17.78 53.50 -33.09
N GLU A 69 -18.77 52.75 -32.63
CA GLU A 69 -18.64 51.69 -31.63
C GLU A 69 -18.23 50.35 -32.26
N SER A 70 -17.65 49.46 -31.45
CA SER A 70 -17.28 48.09 -31.86
C SER A 70 -18.47 47.13 -31.70
N PRO A 71 -18.90 46.42 -32.76
CA PRO A 71 -19.91 45.36 -32.66
C PRO A 71 -19.44 44.16 -31.80
N SER A 72 -20.41 43.38 -31.29
CA SER A 72 -20.14 42.20 -30.45
C SER A 72 -19.59 41.00 -31.23
N VAL A 73 -18.93 40.09 -30.51
CA VAL A 73 -18.17 38.94 -31.05
C VAL A 73 -19.08 37.78 -31.55
N GLU A 74 -20.40 37.89 -31.39
CA GLU A 74 -21.33 36.77 -31.60
C GLU A 74 -21.54 36.40 -33.08
N PHE A 75 -21.35 37.35 -34.01
CA PHE A 75 -21.72 37.16 -35.43
C PHE A 75 -20.72 36.36 -36.31
N ILE A 76 -19.56 35.97 -35.79
CA ILE A 76 -18.58 35.14 -36.53
C ILE A 76 -18.72 33.64 -36.22
N SER A 77 -19.45 33.30 -35.14
CA SER A 77 -19.52 31.94 -34.61
C SER A 77 -20.44 30.98 -35.37
N ASP A 78 -21.39 31.47 -36.15
CA ASP A 78 -22.43 30.65 -36.80
C ASP A 78 -22.15 30.30 -38.27
N GLU A 79 -21.31 31.06 -38.97
CA GLU A 79 -20.97 30.75 -40.37
C GLU A 79 -19.94 29.61 -40.48
N LEU A 80 -19.11 29.42 -39.45
CA LEU A 80 -18.23 28.25 -39.30
C LEU A 80 -18.96 26.95 -38.92
N LYS A 81 -20.22 27.01 -38.45
CA LYS A 81 -21.01 25.81 -38.06
C LYS A 81 -21.69 25.11 -39.24
N LYS A 82 -21.62 25.66 -40.46
CA LYS A 82 -22.35 25.16 -41.65
C LYS A 82 -21.53 24.33 -42.63
N GLN A 83 -20.41 23.77 -42.17
CA GLN A 83 -19.70 22.67 -42.85
C GLN A 83 -19.67 21.41 -41.97
N SER A 84 -20.83 20.98 -41.49
CA SER A 84 -21.00 19.66 -40.89
C SER A 84 -20.86 18.58 -41.98
N LEU A 85 -19.64 18.06 -42.14
CA LEU A 85 -19.41 16.79 -42.83
C LEU A 85 -20.14 15.66 -42.07
N GLY A 86 -20.46 14.58 -42.77
CA GLY A 86 -21.11 13.41 -42.17
C GLY A 86 -20.18 12.67 -41.19
N PRO A 87 -20.72 11.73 -40.38
CA PRO A 87 -19.93 10.92 -39.46
C PRO A 87 -19.19 9.79 -40.20
N ASP A 88 -18.28 10.16 -41.10
CA ASP A 88 -17.12 9.32 -41.40
C ASP A 88 -16.15 9.49 -40.21
N GLU A 89 -15.93 8.42 -39.44
CA GLU A 89 -15.03 8.45 -38.29
C GLU A 89 -13.61 8.86 -38.74
N VAL A 90 -13.07 9.93 -38.15
CA VAL A 90 -11.71 10.42 -38.44
C VAL A 90 -10.69 9.55 -37.70
N ARG A 91 -10.51 8.33 -38.22
CA ARG A 91 -9.50 7.39 -37.72
C ARG A 91 -8.10 7.85 -38.13
N LEU A 92 -7.18 7.84 -37.18
CA LEU A 92 -5.81 8.35 -37.31
C LEU A 92 -4.82 7.20 -37.58
N ASN A 93 -3.80 7.49 -38.37
CA ASN A 93 -2.57 6.69 -38.42
C ASN A 93 -1.65 7.10 -37.26
N LEU A 94 -0.63 6.30 -36.93
CA LEU A 94 0.33 6.61 -35.86
C LEU A 94 1.06 7.95 -36.06
N GLU A 95 1.29 8.34 -37.32
CA GLU A 95 1.93 9.60 -37.71
C GLU A 95 1.01 10.83 -37.56
N ASP A 96 -0.31 10.65 -37.48
CA ASP A 96 -1.33 11.72 -37.37
C ASP A 96 -1.75 12.02 -35.91
N LEU A 97 -1.16 11.32 -34.94
CA LEU A 97 -1.43 11.50 -33.50
C LEU A 97 -1.16 12.94 -33.04
N ARG A 98 -2.15 13.52 -32.34
CA ARG A 98 -2.12 14.94 -31.92
C ARG A 98 -1.37 15.11 -30.61
N TRP A 99 -0.04 15.10 -30.68
CA TRP A 99 0.83 15.31 -29.52
C TRP A 99 0.71 16.73 -28.95
N ASP A 100 0.39 16.84 -27.67
CA ASP A 100 0.37 18.11 -26.92
C ASP A 100 1.57 18.21 -25.97
N ASN A 101 1.84 17.16 -25.18
CA ASN A 101 2.97 17.10 -24.24
C ASN A 101 3.00 18.25 -23.19
N SER A 102 1.84 18.71 -22.71
CA SER A 102 1.70 19.73 -21.67
C SER A 102 2.54 19.47 -20.42
N PHE A 103 2.67 18.22 -19.97
CA PHE A 103 3.46 17.81 -18.80
C PHE A 103 4.91 18.24 -18.97
N VAL A 104 5.46 18.05 -20.18
CA VAL A 104 6.84 18.41 -20.53
C VAL A 104 7.01 19.90 -20.79
N ARG A 105 5.96 20.62 -21.19
CA ARG A 105 5.99 22.07 -21.44
C ARG A 105 5.81 22.92 -20.19
N GLU A 106 4.97 22.48 -19.25
CA GLU A 106 4.48 23.29 -18.12
C GLU A 106 5.17 22.95 -16.78
N LEU A 107 5.70 21.72 -16.60
CA LEU A 107 6.33 21.29 -15.35
C LEU A 107 7.87 21.37 -15.42
N PRO A 108 8.56 21.58 -14.28
CA PRO A 108 10.02 21.60 -14.25
C PRO A 108 10.61 20.22 -14.60
N GLY A 109 11.41 20.17 -15.66
CA GLY A 109 12.16 18.98 -16.08
C GLY A 109 13.62 19.03 -15.65
N ASP A 110 14.25 17.87 -15.46
CA ASP A 110 15.66 17.76 -15.09
C ASP A 110 16.55 18.29 -16.24
N PRO A 111 17.43 19.30 -16.01
CA PRO A 111 18.35 19.81 -17.02
C PRO A 111 19.43 18.80 -17.43
N LYS A 112 19.59 17.67 -16.74
CA LYS A 112 20.61 16.65 -17.02
C LYS A 112 20.08 15.57 -17.97
N THR A 113 20.59 15.57 -19.19
CA THR A 113 20.36 14.51 -20.20
C THR A 113 21.04 13.16 -19.88
N LEU A 114 21.82 13.07 -18.81
CA LEU A 114 22.56 11.85 -18.46
C LEU A 114 21.63 10.79 -17.87
N ASN A 115 21.32 9.78 -18.68
CA ASN A 115 20.53 8.61 -18.30
C ASN A 115 21.37 7.55 -17.56
N ILE A 116 21.64 7.79 -16.27
CA ILE A 116 22.16 6.80 -15.33
C ILE A 116 21.35 6.88 -14.02
N PRO A 117 21.17 5.79 -13.25
CA PRO A 117 20.45 5.81 -11.98
C PRO A 117 21.04 6.83 -10.98
N ARG A 118 20.22 7.78 -10.51
CA ARG A 118 20.65 8.92 -9.68
C ARG A 118 19.49 9.63 -8.99
N GLN A 119 19.80 10.48 -8.01
CA GLN A 119 18.81 11.44 -7.51
C GLN A 119 18.56 12.56 -8.53
N VAL A 120 17.32 13.03 -8.58
CA VAL A 120 16.78 14.07 -9.48
C VAL A 120 16.04 15.09 -8.62
N PHE A 121 16.67 16.23 -8.37
CA PHE A 121 16.13 17.30 -7.52
C PHE A 121 15.47 18.39 -8.35
N HIS A 122 14.51 19.12 -7.76
CA HIS A 122 13.83 20.28 -8.36
C HIS A 122 13.13 20.03 -9.72
N ALA A 123 12.75 18.78 -10.02
CA ALA A 123 12.12 18.41 -11.29
C ALA A 123 11.11 17.26 -11.13
N CYS A 124 10.02 17.34 -11.89
CA CYS A 124 8.92 16.37 -11.95
C CYS A 124 9.19 15.21 -12.93
N TYR A 125 10.15 15.35 -13.84
CA TYR A 125 10.52 14.32 -14.82
C TYR A 125 11.97 14.49 -15.33
N THR A 126 12.49 13.46 -15.99
CA THR A 126 13.68 13.57 -16.87
C THR A 126 13.30 13.16 -18.29
N LYS A 127 13.82 13.85 -19.32
CA LYS A 127 13.65 13.42 -20.73
C LYS A 127 14.53 12.20 -20.99
N VAL A 128 13.92 11.08 -21.40
CA VAL A 128 14.57 9.78 -21.55
C VAL A 128 13.94 9.04 -22.72
N ASN A 129 14.72 8.78 -23.77
CA ASN A 129 14.29 7.89 -24.85
C ASN A 129 14.33 6.42 -24.40
N PRO A 130 13.45 5.55 -24.94
CA PRO A 130 13.61 4.10 -24.85
C PRO A 130 15.03 3.63 -25.18
N SER A 131 15.48 2.60 -24.46
CA SER A 131 16.86 2.09 -24.53
C SER A 131 16.94 0.55 -24.47
N VAL A 132 15.82 -0.13 -24.72
CA VAL A 132 15.73 -1.59 -24.74
C VAL A 132 16.36 -2.17 -26.00
N GLU A 133 17.04 -3.31 -25.88
CA GLU A 133 17.45 -4.11 -27.04
C GLU A 133 16.32 -5.07 -27.43
N VAL A 134 16.05 -5.17 -28.73
CA VAL A 134 15.02 -6.05 -29.28
C VAL A 134 15.59 -6.92 -30.40
N GLU A 135 14.98 -8.08 -30.63
CA GLU A 135 15.33 -9.01 -31.69
C GLU A 135 14.05 -9.65 -32.24
N ASN A 136 13.57 -9.18 -33.38
CA ASN A 136 12.29 -9.59 -33.97
C ASN A 136 11.09 -9.49 -32.97
N PRO A 137 10.79 -8.29 -32.43
CA PRO A 137 9.65 -8.09 -31.52
C PRO A 137 8.32 -8.41 -32.21
N GLN A 138 7.35 -8.94 -31.45
CA GLN A 138 6.06 -9.39 -31.98
C GLN A 138 4.88 -8.85 -31.17
N LEU A 139 3.76 -8.57 -31.83
CA LEU A 139 2.51 -8.16 -31.17
C LEU A 139 1.80 -9.37 -30.53
N VAL A 140 1.75 -9.40 -29.20
CA VAL A 140 1.02 -10.41 -28.43
C VAL A 140 -0.48 -10.15 -28.52
N ALA A 141 -0.92 -8.96 -28.14
CA ALA A 141 -2.32 -8.52 -28.17
C ALA A 141 -2.42 -6.99 -28.16
N TRP A 142 -3.60 -6.47 -28.52
CA TRP A 142 -3.99 -5.07 -28.37
C TRP A 142 -5.44 -4.98 -27.87
N SER A 143 -5.86 -3.82 -27.36
CA SER A 143 -7.24 -3.54 -26.97
C SER A 143 -7.90 -2.63 -27.98
N GLU A 144 -8.95 -3.12 -28.65
CA GLU A 144 -9.74 -2.36 -29.63
C GLU A 144 -10.32 -1.09 -28.99
N SER A 145 -10.92 -1.20 -27.80
CA SER A 145 -11.49 -0.07 -27.07
C SER A 145 -10.48 0.98 -26.58
N VAL A 146 -9.17 0.68 -26.61
CA VAL A 146 -8.09 1.66 -26.32
C VAL A 146 -7.52 2.24 -27.61
N ALA A 147 -7.62 1.55 -28.75
CA ALA A 147 -7.40 2.14 -30.05
C ALA A 147 -8.48 3.20 -30.36
N GLU A 148 -9.76 2.85 -30.16
CA GLU A 148 -10.91 3.75 -30.30
C GLU A 148 -10.79 4.99 -29.41
N LEU A 149 -10.33 4.83 -28.15
CA LEU A 149 -10.09 5.93 -27.20
C LEU A 149 -9.08 6.99 -27.68
N LEU A 150 -8.17 6.57 -28.58
CA LEU A 150 -7.10 7.38 -29.17
C LEU A 150 -7.35 7.69 -30.66
N ASP A 151 -8.57 7.45 -31.16
CA ASP A 151 -8.99 7.56 -32.55
C ASP A 151 -8.18 6.71 -33.56
N LEU A 152 -7.41 5.71 -33.13
CA LEU A 152 -6.50 4.95 -34.01
C LEU A 152 -7.23 3.96 -34.92
N ASP A 153 -6.84 3.89 -36.20
CA ASP A 153 -7.33 2.84 -37.11
C ASP A 153 -6.82 1.46 -36.67
N PRO A 154 -7.68 0.44 -36.46
CA PRO A 154 -7.26 -0.92 -36.14
C PRO A 154 -6.26 -1.54 -37.14
N LYS A 155 -6.16 -1.03 -38.37
CA LYS A 155 -5.12 -1.46 -39.33
C LYS A 155 -3.69 -1.13 -38.89
N GLU A 156 -3.49 -0.14 -38.02
CA GLU A 156 -2.14 0.22 -37.56
C GLU A 156 -1.46 -0.94 -36.81
N PHE A 157 -2.23 -1.79 -36.12
CA PHE A 157 -1.74 -2.98 -35.43
C PHE A 157 -1.33 -4.11 -36.38
N GLU A 158 -1.72 -4.06 -37.66
CA GLU A 158 -1.29 -5.00 -38.70
C GLU A 158 0.02 -4.57 -39.37
N ARG A 159 0.52 -3.35 -39.10
CA ARG A 159 1.74 -2.84 -39.73
C ARG A 159 3.00 -3.63 -39.32
N PRO A 160 3.89 -3.99 -40.27
CA PRO A 160 5.14 -4.71 -39.96
C PRO A 160 6.10 -3.98 -39.01
N ASP A 161 6.02 -2.64 -38.92
CA ASP A 161 6.84 -1.81 -38.04
C ASP A 161 6.21 -1.56 -36.65
N PHE A 162 4.91 -1.86 -36.46
CA PHE A 162 4.22 -1.62 -35.18
C PHE A 162 4.96 -2.22 -33.97
N PRO A 163 5.46 -3.48 -33.99
CA PRO A 163 6.18 -4.04 -32.84
C PRO A 163 7.53 -3.38 -32.56
N LEU A 164 8.20 -2.80 -33.57
CA LEU A 164 9.43 -2.03 -33.40
C LEU A 164 9.13 -0.66 -32.76
N THR A 165 8.03 -0.03 -33.16
CA THR A 165 7.57 1.26 -32.61
C THR A 165 7.09 1.12 -31.17
N PHE A 166 6.23 0.16 -30.85
CA PHE A 166 5.67 -0.02 -29.50
C PHE A 166 6.56 -0.82 -28.53
N SER A 167 7.69 -1.36 -28.99
CA SER A 167 8.81 -1.72 -28.11
C SER A 167 9.75 -0.53 -27.84
N GLY A 168 9.57 0.61 -28.52
CA GLY A 168 10.41 1.80 -28.40
C GLY A 168 11.72 1.73 -29.19
N ALA A 169 11.96 0.67 -29.97
CA ALA A 169 13.13 0.56 -30.84
C ALA A 169 13.06 1.51 -32.06
N SER A 170 11.86 1.92 -32.46
CA SER A 170 11.60 3.01 -33.41
C SER A 170 10.84 4.16 -32.71
N PRO A 171 11.22 5.44 -32.91
CA PRO A 171 10.52 6.56 -32.30
C PRO A 171 9.22 6.90 -33.04
N LEU A 172 8.15 7.19 -32.30
CA LEU A 172 6.95 7.83 -32.86
C LEU A 172 7.24 9.29 -33.26
N VAL A 173 6.72 9.71 -34.41
CA VAL A 173 6.81 11.09 -34.88
C VAL A 173 6.00 12.00 -33.95
N GLY A 174 6.63 13.06 -33.42
CA GLY A 174 5.99 14.03 -32.50
C GLY A 174 6.04 13.68 -31.01
N ALA A 175 6.41 12.44 -30.66
CA ALA A 175 6.64 12.02 -29.28
C ALA A 175 7.80 12.81 -28.62
N VAL A 176 7.71 13.03 -27.30
CA VAL A 176 8.75 13.69 -26.49
C VAL A 176 9.02 12.86 -25.22
N PRO A 177 9.79 11.75 -25.32
CA PRO A 177 9.87 10.76 -24.25
C PRO A 177 10.42 11.26 -22.91
N TYR A 178 9.77 10.88 -21.81
CA TYR A 178 10.14 11.20 -20.43
C TYR A 178 9.85 10.07 -19.44
N ALA A 179 10.46 10.16 -18.26
CA ALA A 179 10.17 9.31 -17.10
C ALA A 179 9.87 10.23 -15.90
N GLN A 180 8.78 9.97 -15.15
CA GLN A 180 8.35 10.82 -14.04
C GLN A 180 9.20 10.62 -12.78
N CYS A 181 9.38 11.70 -12.02
CA CYS A 181 10.00 11.70 -10.70
C CYS A 181 8.90 11.63 -9.63
N TYR A 182 8.96 10.62 -8.76
CA TYR A 182 8.08 10.49 -7.60
C TYR A 182 8.81 9.82 -6.44
N GLY A 183 8.19 9.80 -5.26
CA GLY A 183 8.63 9.07 -4.08
C GLY A 183 7.46 8.25 -3.54
N GLY A 184 7.55 7.71 -2.33
CA GLY A 184 6.41 6.99 -1.76
C GLY A 184 6.67 6.36 -0.40
N HIS A 185 5.57 6.02 0.28
CA HIS A 185 5.55 5.24 1.50
C HIS A 185 5.33 3.76 1.16
N GLN A 186 6.42 3.01 1.07
CA GLN A 186 6.38 1.59 0.75
C GLN A 186 6.16 0.76 2.03
N PHE A 187 5.09 -0.03 2.08
CA PHE A 187 4.62 -0.73 3.28
C PHE A 187 4.42 0.18 4.51
N GLY A 188 4.15 1.47 4.29
CA GLY A 188 3.98 2.50 5.32
C GLY A 188 5.27 3.24 5.71
N MET A 189 6.44 2.83 5.22
CA MET A 189 7.72 3.49 5.49
C MET A 189 8.14 4.38 4.31
N TRP A 190 8.59 5.61 4.57
CA TRP A 190 9.10 6.49 3.51
C TRP A 190 10.33 5.89 2.81
N ALA A 191 10.22 5.67 1.50
CA ALA A 191 11.24 5.02 0.68
C ALA A 191 12.20 6.02 -0.02
N GLY A 192 12.02 7.32 0.17
CA GLY A 192 12.77 8.36 -0.55
C GLY A 192 12.33 8.47 -2.02
N GLN A 193 13.28 8.80 -2.90
CA GLN A 193 13.01 8.91 -4.33
C GLN A 193 12.84 7.53 -4.97
N LEU A 194 11.74 7.40 -5.71
CA LEU A 194 11.40 6.32 -6.62
C LEU A 194 11.48 6.88 -8.05
N GLY A 195 10.34 7.10 -8.70
CA GLY A 195 10.22 7.50 -10.11
C GLY A 195 10.03 6.31 -11.04
N ASP A 196 9.75 6.58 -12.32
CA ASP A 196 9.48 5.56 -13.35
C ASP A 196 10.75 4.76 -13.69
N GLY A 197 11.13 3.82 -12.82
CA GLY A 197 12.40 3.08 -12.90
C GLY A 197 12.48 2.01 -13.99
N ARG A 198 11.38 1.73 -14.68
CA ARG A 198 11.27 0.80 -15.82
C ARG A 198 10.12 1.18 -16.76
N ALA A 199 9.78 2.47 -16.81
CA ALA A 199 8.69 2.98 -17.63
C ALA A 199 9.10 4.31 -18.26
N ILE A 200 8.64 4.55 -19.48
CA ILE A 200 8.94 5.76 -20.25
C ILE A 200 7.64 6.19 -20.92
N THR A 201 7.11 7.35 -20.53
CA THR A 201 6.00 8.00 -21.22
C THR A 201 6.52 8.59 -22.52
N LEU A 202 5.97 8.17 -23.66
CA LEU A 202 6.34 8.68 -24.99
C LEU A 202 5.87 10.13 -25.18
N GLY A 203 4.75 10.49 -24.55
CA GLY A 203 4.17 11.81 -24.58
C GLY A 203 2.69 11.78 -24.18
N GLU A 204 2.02 12.93 -24.36
CA GLU A 204 0.57 13.09 -24.20
C GLU A 204 -0.06 13.41 -25.56
N VAL A 205 -1.07 12.64 -25.94
CA VAL A 205 -1.89 12.89 -27.14
C VAL A 205 -3.27 13.45 -26.76
N LEU A 206 -3.91 14.14 -27.71
CA LEU A 206 -5.31 14.57 -27.63
C LEU A 206 -6.16 13.78 -28.62
N ASN A 207 -7.27 13.20 -28.16
CA ASN A 207 -8.25 12.57 -29.05
C ASN A 207 -9.22 13.60 -29.67
N ALA A 208 -10.18 13.15 -30.49
CA ALA A 208 -11.16 14.00 -31.16
C ALA A 208 -12.04 14.81 -30.19
N ASN A 209 -12.31 14.27 -29.00
CA ASN A 209 -13.02 14.95 -27.91
C ASN A 209 -12.17 15.99 -27.16
N SER A 210 -10.90 16.17 -27.57
CA SER A 210 -9.88 16.97 -26.86
C SER A 210 -9.53 16.42 -25.46
N GLU A 211 -9.76 15.14 -25.20
CA GLU A 211 -9.32 14.46 -23.98
C GLU A 211 -7.84 14.09 -24.09
N ARG A 212 -7.12 14.22 -22.98
CA ARG A 212 -5.68 14.03 -22.86
C ARG A 212 -5.33 12.63 -22.39
N TRP A 213 -4.36 11.99 -23.04
CA TRP A 213 -3.89 10.64 -22.70
C TRP A 213 -2.35 10.53 -22.75
N GLU A 214 -1.72 10.19 -21.62
CA GLU A 214 -0.31 9.76 -21.54
C GLU A 214 -0.16 8.34 -22.12
N LEU A 215 0.77 8.14 -23.06
CA LEU A 215 1.15 6.82 -23.60
C LEU A 215 2.48 6.36 -22.97
N GLN A 216 2.46 5.31 -22.13
CA GLN A 216 3.63 4.88 -21.35
C GLN A 216 4.07 3.44 -21.68
N LEU A 217 5.29 3.28 -22.20
CA LEU A 217 5.92 1.98 -22.41
C LEU A 217 6.58 1.49 -21.13
N LYS A 218 6.12 0.37 -20.57
CA LYS A 218 6.67 -0.25 -19.36
C LYS A 218 7.49 -1.48 -19.75
N GLY A 219 8.79 -1.45 -19.39
CA GLY A 219 9.83 -2.38 -19.84
C GLY A 219 10.82 -1.80 -20.87
N ALA A 220 10.65 -0.53 -21.27
CA ALA A 220 11.36 0.09 -22.41
C ALA A 220 12.82 0.53 -22.16
N GLY A 221 13.44 0.16 -21.03
CA GLY A 221 14.84 0.43 -20.73
C GLY A 221 15.08 1.22 -19.45
N LYS A 222 16.35 1.64 -19.25
CA LYS A 222 16.78 2.31 -18.03
C LYS A 222 16.41 3.78 -18.02
N THR A 223 16.17 4.29 -16.81
CA THR A 223 15.90 5.70 -16.52
C THR A 223 16.78 6.14 -15.34
N PRO A 224 16.87 7.46 -15.02
CA PRO A 224 17.48 7.93 -13.78
C PRO A 224 16.87 7.31 -12.51
N TYR A 225 15.67 6.76 -12.62
CA TYR A 225 14.86 6.23 -11.53
C TYR A 225 15.00 4.71 -11.35
N SER A 226 15.75 4.00 -12.22
CA SER A 226 15.89 2.53 -12.15
C SER A 226 16.54 2.01 -10.86
N ARG A 227 17.19 2.87 -10.07
CA ARG A 227 17.96 2.52 -8.85
C ARG A 227 19.00 1.41 -9.15
N PHE A 228 18.71 0.16 -8.78
CA PHE A 228 19.58 -1.00 -9.03
C PHE A 228 19.00 -1.97 -10.08
N ALA A 229 17.81 -1.69 -10.62
CA ALA A 229 17.13 -2.54 -11.60
C ALA A 229 17.65 -2.34 -13.03
N ASP A 230 17.26 -3.26 -13.92
CA ASP A 230 17.65 -3.27 -15.33
C ASP A 230 16.80 -2.37 -16.24
N GLY A 231 15.64 -1.90 -15.77
CA GLY A 231 14.69 -1.11 -16.57
C GLY A 231 13.72 -1.93 -17.43
N LEU A 232 13.75 -3.26 -17.33
CA LEU A 232 13.04 -4.18 -18.23
C LEU A 232 11.82 -4.83 -17.57
N ALA A 233 10.90 -5.31 -18.40
CA ALA A 233 9.74 -6.11 -18.01
C ALA A 233 9.73 -7.46 -18.74
N VAL A 234 9.00 -8.42 -18.18
CA VAL A 234 8.94 -9.81 -18.68
C VAL A 234 7.52 -10.17 -19.11
N LEU A 235 7.40 -11.12 -20.01
CA LEU A 235 6.16 -11.50 -20.68
C LEU A 235 5.06 -11.81 -19.68
N ARG A 236 5.31 -12.66 -18.68
CA ARG A 236 4.33 -13.01 -17.66
C ARG A 236 3.78 -11.82 -16.86
N SER A 237 4.63 -10.88 -16.46
CA SER A 237 4.18 -9.68 -15.73
C SER A 237 3.42 -8.72 -16.64
N SER A 238 3.83 -8.63 -17.91
CA SER A 238 3.24 -7.72 -18.89
C SER A 238 1.87 -8.23 -19.39
N ILE A 239 1.70 -9.56 -19.52
CA ILE A 239 0.40 -10.21 -19.74
C ILE A 239 -0.56 -9.92 -18.58
N ARG A 240 -0.09 -10.08 -17.33
CA ARG A 240 -0.92 -9.82 -16.14
C ARG A 240 -1.37 -8.36 -16.05
N GLU A 241 -0.49 -7.41 -16.31
CA GLU A 241 -0.84 -5.98 -16.31
C GLU A 241 -1.79 -5.64 -17.46
N PHE A 242 -1.49 -6.07 -18.69
CA PHE A 242 -2.34 -5.85 -19.86
C PHE A 242 -3.78 -6.39 -19.66
N LEU A 243 -3.91 -7.66 -19.25
CA LEU A 243 -5.23 -8.27 -19.04
C LEU A 243 -5.99 -7.66 -17.85
N CYS A 244 -5.30 -7.26 -16.78
CA CYS A 244 -5.98 -6.73 -15.59
C CYS A 244 -6.46 -5.29 -15.78
N SER A 245 -5.70 -4.45 -16.49
CA SER A 245 -6.16 -3.14 -16.96
C SER A 245 -7.51 -3.24 -17.68
N GLU A 246 -7.61 -4.12 -18.67
CA GLU A 246 -8.79 -4.20 -19.53
C GLU A 246 -9.97 -4.93 -18.86
N ALA A 247 -9.70 -5.96 -18.05
CA ALA A 247 -10.71 -6.61 -17.22
C ALA A 247 -11.32 -5.66 -16.17
N MET A 248 -10.50 -4.83 -15.53
CA MET A 248 -10.98 -3.88 -14.51
C MET A 248 -11.80 -2.75 -15.13
N HIS A 249 -11.42 -2.27 -16.33
CA HIS A 249 -12.25 -1.34 -17.11
C HIS A 249 -13.61 -1.96 -17.45
N SER A 250 -13.62 -3.19 -17.96
CA SER A 250 -14.85 -3.91 -18.36
C SER A 250 -15.75 -4.31 -17.18
N LEU A 251 -15.21 -4.31 -15.95
CA LEU A 251 -15.95 -4.43 -14.69
C LEU A 251 -16.50 -3.07 -14.16
N GLY A 252 -16.30 -1.97 -14.88
CA GLY A 252 -16.74 -0.62 -14.47
C GLY A 252 -15.87 0.02 -13.36
N ILE A 253 -14.62 -0.45 -13.20
CA ILE A 253 -13.70 0.03 -12.17
C ILE A 253 -12.66 0.96 -12.82
N PRO A 254 -12.47 2.20 -12.32
CA PRO A 254 -11.48 3.13 -12.85
C PRO A 254 -10.06 2.55 -12.81
N THR A 255 -9.32 2.67 -13.91
CA THR A 255 -8.01 2.03 -14.09
C THR A 255 -7.17 2.68 -15.20
N THR A 256 -5.85 2.54 -15.14
CA THR A 256 -4.95 2.74 -16.28
C THR A 256 -5.19 1.64 -17.32
N ARG A 257 -5.45 2.02 -18.56
CA ARG A 257 -5.73 1.14 -19.70
C ARG A 257 -4.44 0.55 -20.29
N ALA A 258 -4.58 -0.47 -21.15
CA ALA A 258 -3.47 -1.05 -21.89
C ALA A 258 -3.78 -1.15 -23.40
N LEU A 259 -3.05 -0.36 -24.22
CA LEU A 259 -3.23 -0.29 -25.67
C LEU A 259 -2.74 -1.56 -26.36
N CYS A 260 -1.50 -1.98 -26.06
CA CYS A 260 -0.88 -3.15 -26.68
C CYS A 260 0.20 -3.79 -25.80
N LEU A 261 0.48 -5.05 -26.09
CA LEU A 261 1.54 -5.86 -25.49
C LEU A 261 2.43 -6.44 -26.59
N VAL A 262 3.72 -6.16 -26.54
CA VAL A 262 4.72 -6.67 -27.49
C VAL A 262 5.81 -7.47 -26.78
N THR A 263 6.35 -8.51 -27.43
CA THR A 263 7.60 -9.15 -26.98
C THR A 263 8.80 -8.30 -27.41
N THR A 264 9.92 -8.40 -26.69
CA THR A 264 11.21 -7.85 -27.17
C THR A 264 11.99 -8.85 -28.00
N GLY A 265 11.68 -10.16 -27.87
CA GLY A 265 12.46 -11.26 -28.46
C GLY A 265 13.83 -11.50 -27.80
N LYS A 266 14.19 -10.68 -26.80
CA LYS A 266 15.32 -10.92 -25.90
C LYS A 266 14.84 -11.62 -24.62
N TYR A 267 15.73 -12.37 -23.98
CA TYR A 267 15.51 -12.85 -22.61
C TYR A 267 16.02 -11.83 -21.59
N VAL A 268 15.46 -11.91 -20.38
CA VAL A 268 15.74 -11.03 -19.25
C VAL A 268 15.85 -11.87 -17.99
N THR A 269 17.01 -11.83 -17.33
CA THR A 269 17.24 -12.56 -16.08
C THR A 269 16.34 -12.05 -14.96
N ARG A 270 15.57 -12.94 -14.33
CA ARG A 270 14.78 -12.66 -13.11
C ARG A 270 15.04 -13.73 -12.06
N ASP A 271 15.13 -13.32 -10.81
CA ASP A 271 15.11 -14.25 -9.69
C ASP A 271 13.66 -14.67 -9.43
N MET A 272 13.35 -15.95 -9.65
CA MET A 272 12.00 -16.48 -9.44
C MET A 272 11.54 -16.32 -8.00
N PHE A 273 12.45 -16.31 -7.01
CA PHE A 273 12.06 -16.11 -5.62
C PHE A 273 11.65 -14.67 -5.31
N TYR A 274 11.94 -13.70 -6.17
CA TYR A 274 11.53 -12.30 -5.96
C TYR A 274 10.02 -12.07 -6.07
N GLU A 275 9.28 -13.03 -6.64
CA GLU A 275 7.81 -13.09 -6.61
C GLU A 275 7.27 -14.32 -5.85
N TYR A 276 8.15 -15.24 -5.42
CA TYR A 276 7.79 -16.52 -4.81
C TYR A 276 8.60 -16.86 -3.55
N VAL A 277 8.69 -15.94 -2.58
CA VAL A 277 9.20 -16.28 -1.23
C VAL A 277 8.14 -17.04 -0.45
N VAL A 278 8.11 -18.36 -0.62
CA VAL A 278 7.47 -19.29 0.32
C VAL A 278 8.58 -19.98 1.13
N PRO A 279 8.74 -19.71 2.44
CA PRO A 279 9.54 -20.58 3.29
C PRO A 279 8.85 -21.95 3.35
N ILE A 280 9.55 -23.01 2.97
CA ILE A 280 8.99 -24.37 2.90
C ILE A 280 8.77 -24.91 4.33
N TYR A 281 7.61 -24.60 4.90
CA TYR A 281 7.06 -25.35 6.02
C TYR A 281 6.34 -26.58 5.46
N CYS A 282 7.09 -27.67 5.29
CA CYS A 282 6.51 -28.96 4.94
C CYS A 282 5.64 -29.46 6.09
N HIS A 283 4.33 -29.52 5.88
CA HIS A 283 3.36 -29.92 6.92
C HIS A 283 3.16 -31.44 7.03
N GLU A 284 3.91 -32.25 6.28
CA GLU A 284 3.85 -33.72 6.30
C GLU A 284 4.84 -34.35 7.32
N CYS A 285 4.94 -33.76 8.52
CA CYS A 285 5.79 -34.26 9.61
C CYS A 285 5.07 -34.27 10.97
N ILE A 286 3.75 -34.54 10.98
CA ILE A 286 2.98 -34.90 12.18
C ILE A 286 2.32 -36.27 11.97
N ALA A 287 3.16 -37.27 11.71
CA ALA A 287 2.87 -38.69 11.84
C ALA A 287 4.20 -39.45 12.01
N LEU A 288 4.20 -40.52 12.80
CA LEU A 288 5.34 -41.39 13.10
C LEU A 288 6.47 -40.75 13.94
N GLU A 289 6.40 -40.99 15.25
CA GLU A 289 7.59 -41.15 16.08
C GLU A 289 8.45 -42.34 15.59
N TRP A 290 9.67 -42.48 16.12
CA TRP A 290 10.64 -43.56 15.84
C TRP A 290 11.24 -43.57 14.41
N VAL A 291 12.36 -42.85 14.24
CA VAL A 291 13.71 -43.44 14.26
C VAL A 291 14.76 -42.32 14.26
N ILE A 292 15.63 -42.31 15.28
CA ILE A 292 16.85 -41.51 15.28
C ILE A 292 18.02 -42.45 14.95
N HIS A 293 18.74 -42.19 13.86
CA HIS A 293 20.22 -42.19 13.74
C HIS A 293 20.68 -42.04 12.27
N PHE A 294 21.98 -41.79 12.09
CA PHE A 294 22.77 -42.13 10.89
C PHE A 294 22.82 -41.18 9.65
N SER A 295 22.79 -39.85 9.82
CA SER A 295 23.22 -38.93 8.73
C SER A 295 23.98 -37.66 9.14
N CYS A 296 24.01 -37.26 10.42
CA CYS A 296 24.53 -35.95 10.85
C CYS A 296 26.07 -35.86 11.02
N LEU A 297 26.88 -36.35 10.06
CA LEU A 297 28.35 -36.46 10.23
C LEU A 297 29.23 -36.05 9.03
N LEU A 298 28.67 -35.32 8.05
CA LEU A 298 29.42 -34.80 6.88
C LEU A 298 29.14 -33.31 6.55
N ALA A 299 28.75 -32.50 7.54
CA ALA A 299 28.36 -31.09 7.35
C ALA A 299 29.12 -30.07 8.23
N LEU A 300 30.32 -30.40 8.71
CA LEU A 300 31.12 -29.56 9.63
C LEU A 300 32.56 -29.31 9.14
N SER A 301 32.72 -28.73 7.94
CA SER A 301 34.03 -28.24 7.46
C SER A 301 33.96 -27.33 6.20
N ALA A 302 33.34 -26.15 6.32
CA ALA A 302 33.51 -25.05 5.34
C ALA A 302 33.42 -23.68 6.04
N PRO A 303 34.32 -22.72 5.75
CA PRO A 303 34.33 -21.39 6.39
C PRO A 303 33.34 -20.42 5.75
N SER A 304 33.06 -19.32 6.47
CA SER A 304 32.11 -18.28 6.07
C SER A 304 32.55 -17.45 4.87
N VAL A 305 31.99 -17.77 3.70
CA VAL A 305 31.93 -16.90 2.53
C VAL A 305 30.46 -16.63 2.20
N TRP A 306 30.12 -15.39 1.85
CA TRP A 306 28.80 -15.06 1.30
C TRP A 306 28.68 -15.64 -0.12
N ASP A 307 28.07 -16.82 -0.26
CA ASP A 307 27.76 -17.41 -1.56
C ASP A 307 26.52 -16.71 -2.18
N PRO A 308 26.61 -16.10 -3.38
CA PRO A 308 25.47 -15.36 -3.98
C PRO A 308 24.25 -16.22 -4.38
N LYS A 309 24.26 -17.54 -4.17
CA LYS A 309 23.25 -18.50 -4.64
C LYS A 309 21.98 -18.57 -3.77
N PHE A 310 21.43 -17.42 -3.37
CA PHE A 310 20.10 -17.34 -2.73
C PHE A 310 18.99 -16.79 -3.63
N GLY A 311 19.28 -16.59 -4.91
CA GLY A 311 18.27 -16.47 -5.96
C GLY A 311 18.20 -17.72 -6.84
N ASN A 312 17.07 -17.91 -7.52
CA ASN A 312 16.90 -18.84 -8.63
C ASN A 312 16.76 -18.02 -9.92
N PRO A 313 17.88 -17.47 -10.46
CA PRO A 313 17.85 -16.68 -11.67
C PRO A 313 17.45 -17.56 -12.86
N LYS A 314 16.34 -17.21 -13.51
CA LYS A 314 15.94 -17.75 -14.81
C LYS A 314 15.95 -16.65 -15.86
N GLU A 315 16.18 -17.06 -17.09
CA GLU A 315 15.92 -16.24 -18.26
C GLU A 315 14.43 -16.29 -18.58
N GLU A 316 13.75 -15.15 -18.49
CA GLU A 316 12.33 -14.99 -18.84
C GLU A 316 12.19 -14.19 -20.14
N PRO A 317 11.22 -14.48 -21.04
CA PRO A 317 11.03 -13.68 -22.25
C PRO A 317 10.73 -12.21 -21.91
N GLY A 318 11.47 -11.28 -22.52
CA GLY A 318 11.24 -9.85 -22.37
C GLY A 318 9.98 -9.37 -23.10
N ALA A 319 9.26 -8.43 -22.50
CA ALA A 319 8.06 -7.84 -23.08
C ALA A 319 7.85 -6.39 -22.62
N ILE A 320 7.03 -5.66 -23.38
CA ILE A 320 6.67 -4.27 -23.13
C ILE A 320 5.16 -4.12 -23.28
N VAL A 321 4.53 -3.51 -22.27
CA VAL A 321 3.13 -3.08 -22.32
C VAL A 321 3.05 -1.57 -22.53
N CYS A 322 2.26 -1.14 -23.52
CA CYS A 322 1.90 0.26 -23.72
C CYS A 322 0.65 0.56 -22.89
N ARG A 323 0.84 1.33 -21.82
CA ARG A 323 -0.20 1.76 -20.88
C ARG A 323 -0.75 3.10 -21.33
N VAL A 324 -2.04 3.34 -21.08
CA VAL A 324 -2.74 4.57 -21.44
C VAL A 324 -3.54 5.08 -20.25
N ALA A 325 -3.38 6.35 -19.89
CA ALA A 325 -4.11 6.98 -18.79
C ALA A 325 -4.22 8.49 -19.00
N GLN A 326 -5.25 9.14 -18.46
CA GLN A 326 -5.35 10.60 -18.51
C GLN A 326 -4.18 11.28 -17.78
N SER A 327 -3.69 10.68 -16.68
CA SER A 327 -2.32 10.88 -16.21
C SER A 327 -1.85 9.70 -15.33
N PHE A 328 -0.53 9.49 -15.30
CA PHE A 328 0.17 8.62 -14.37
C PHE A 328 0.60 9.32 -13.06
N LEU A 329 0.13 10.55 -12.80
CA LEU A 329 0.37 11.26 -11.52
C LEU A 329 -0.21 10.53 -10.30
N ARG A 330 0.57 10.56 -9.21
CA ARG A 330 0.36 9.72 -8.02
C ARG A 330 0.48 10.55 -6.74
N PHE A 331 -0.03 10.08 -5.61
CA PHE A 331 0.22 10.74 -4.30
C PHE A 331 1.74 10.89 -4.05
N GLY A 332 2.51 9.87 -4.43
CA GLY A 332 3.97 9.87 -4.43
C GLY A 332 4.65 10.99 -5.24
N SER A 333 4.01 11.50 -6.30
CA SER A 333 4.54 12.57 -7.16
C SER A 333 4.60 13.91 -6.43
N TYR A 334 3.69 14.17 -5.49
CA TYR A 334 3.69 15.36 -4.64
C TYR A 334 4.59 15.15 -3.41
N GLN A 335 4.56 13.95 -2.84
CA GLN A 335 5.29 13.61 -1.61
C GLN A 335 6.81 13.77 -1.76
N ILE A 336 7.40 13.46 -2.92
CA ILE A 336 8.85 13.63 -3.12
C ILE A 336 9.27 15.09 -2.97
N HIS A 337 8.47 16.02 -3.49
CA HIS A 337 8.74 17.45 -3.43
C HIS A 337 8.53 18.00 -2.01
N ALA A 338 7.43 17.64 -1.33
CA ALA A 338 7.25 18.02 0.08
C ALA A 338 8.34 17.45 1.02
N SER A 339 8.81 16.23 0.77
CA SER A 339 9.86 15.58 1.59
C SER A 339 11.22 16.30 1.57
N ARG A 340 11.44 17.18 0.59
CA ARG A 340 12.67 17.99 0.43
C ARG A 340 12.57 19.36 1.10
N GLY A 341 11.42 19.71 1.68
CA GLY A 341 11.20 20.98 2.35
C GLY A 341 11.15 22.17 1.37
N LYS A 342 11.48 23.35 1.89
CA LYS A 342 11.14 24.66 1.30
C LYS A 342 11.56 24.86 -0.18
N GLU A 343 12.62 24.19 -0.63
CA GLU A 343 13.13 24.34 -2.00
C GLU A 343 12.23 23.70 -3.09
N ASP A 344 11.44 22.68 -2.73
CA ASP A 344 10.55 21.96 -3.66
C ASP A 344 9.05 22.20 -3.37
N LEU A 345 8.66 22.95 -2.33
CA LEU A 345 7.23 23.19 -1.99
C LEU A 345 6.46 23.92 -3.09
N ASP A 346 7.09 24.85 -3.81
CA ASP A 346 6.46 25.51 -4.96
C ASP A 346 6.26 24.56 -6.15
N ILE A 347 6.97 23.44 -6.20
CA ILE A 347 6.73 22.37 -7.19
C ILE A 347 5.46 21.58 -6.82
N VAL A 348 5.18 21.36 -5.53
CA VAL A 348 3.89 20.78 -5.08
C VAL A 348 2.73 21.69 -5.52
N ARG A 349 2.87 23.01 -5.33
CA ARG A 349 1.89 24.02 -5.78
C ARG A 349 1.76 24.03 -7.32
N THR A 350 2.86 23.94 -8.04
CA THR A 350 2.87 23.88 -9.52
C THR A 350 2.18 22.62 -10.05
N LEU A 351 2.51 21.45 -9.50
CA LEU A 351 1.87 20.16 -9.83
C LEU A 351 0.37 20.18 -9.53
N ALA A 352 -0.05 20.71 -8.37
CA ALA A 352 -1.46 20.83 -8.02
C ALA A 352 -2.23 21.70 -9.03
N ASN A 353 -1.68 22.86 -9.42
CA ASN A 353 -2.28 23.73 -10.43
C ASN A 353 -2.35 23.09 -11.83
N TYR A 354 -1.30 22.36 -12.23
CA TYR A 354 -1.32 21.58 -13.47
C TYR A 354 -2.43 20.52 -13.44
N THR A 355 -2.51 19.77 -12.34
CA THR A 355 -3.44 18.65 -12.19
C THR A 355 -4.89 19.13 -12.18
N ILE A 356 -5.19 20.22 -11.45
CA ILE A 356 -6.54 20.79 -11.42
C ILE A 356 -6.90 21.31 -12.82
N ARG A 357 -6.03 22.11 -13.47
CA ARG A 357 -6.28 22.66 -14.81
C ARG A 357 -6.58 21.61 -15.88
N HIS A 358 -5.79 20.53 -15.94
CA HIS A 358 -5.84 19.56 -17.04
C HIS A 358 -6.69 18.30 -16.73
N HIS A 359 -7.01 18.02 -15.47
CA HIS A 359 -7.74 16.79 -15.08
C HIS A 359 -8.94 17.03 -14.13
N PHE A 360 -9.07 18.22 -13.53
CA PHE A 360 -10.22 18.62 -12.71
C PHE A 360 -10.70 20.05 -13.06
N PRO A 361 -10.94 20.39 -14.34
CA PRO A 361 -11.18 21.78 -14.78
C PRO A 361 -12.46 22.41 -14.21
N HIS A 362 -13.41 21.59 -13.74
CA HIS A 362 -14.59 22.03 -12.99
C HIS A 362 -14.24 22.59 -11.60
N VAL A 363 -13.16 22.12 -10.97
CA VAL A 363 -12.67 22.62 -9.68
C VAL A 363 -11.96 23.98 -9.82
N GLU A 364 -11.35 24.26 -10.98
CA GLU A 364 -10.73 25.56 -11.28
C GLU A 364 -11.76 26.70 -11.36
N ASN A 365 -13.03 26.39 -11.68
CA ASN A 365 -14.09 27.35 -11.99
C ASN A 365 -15.28 27.31 -11.00
N LEU A 366 -15.06 26.86 -9.76
CA LEU A 366 -16.11 26.81 -8.73
C LEU A 366 -16.68 28.19 -8.42
N SER A 367 -17.93 28.43 -8.81
CA SER A 367 -18.71 29.59 -8.38
C SER A 367 -19.08 29.45 -6.90
N LYS A 368 -18.94 30.54 -6.13
CA LYS A 368 -19.39 30.59 -4.73
C LYS A 368 -20.86 30.18 -4.60
N SER A 369 -21.13 29.18 -3.78
CA SER A 369 -22.47 28.65 -3.52
C SER A 369 -22.59 28.25 -2.05
N GLU A 370 -23.64 28.75 -1.39
CA GLU A 370 -23.97 28.45 0.01
C GLU A 370 -24.30 26.95 0.24
N SER A 371 -24.46 26.17 -0.83
CA SER A 371 -24.67 24.71 -0.81
C SER A 371 -23.39 23.86 -0.68
N LEU A 372 -22.20 24.48 -0.72
CA LEU A 372 -20.90 23.78 -0.64
C LEU A 372 -20.11 24.15 0.62
N SER A 373 -20.79 24.74 1.60
CA SER A 373 -20.23 25.15 2.89
C SER A 373 -20.79 24.26 4.01
N PHE A 374 -19.92 23.50 4.68
CA PHE A 374 -20.31 22.47 5.65
C PHE A 374 -19.87 22.78 7.08
N SER A 375 -20.78 22.70 8.05
CA SER A 375 -20.47 22.89 9.47
C SER A 375 -19.75 21.67 10.04
N THR A 376 -18.52 21.84 10.52
CA THR A 376 -17.83 20.83 11.33
C THR A 376 -18.46 20.78 12.73
N GLY A 377 -18.91 19.60 13.18
CA GLY A 377 -19.81 19.43 14.32
C GLY A 377 -19.20 19.56 15.74
N GLU A 378 -18.45 20.62 16.02
CA GLU A 378 -18.01 21.01 17.37
C GLU A 378 -18.31 22.51 17.63
N GLU A 379 -18.09 23.03 18.84
CA GLU A 379 -18.76 24.24 19.36
C GLU A 379 -18.40 25.59 18.69
N ASP A 380 -17.42 25.64 17.78
CA ASP A 380 -17.10 26.83 16.97
C ASP A 380 -17.78 26.77 15.60
N ASN A 381 -18.64 27.76 15.30
CA ASN A 381 -19.42 27.87 14.06
C ASN A 381 -18.60 28.31 12.82
N GLU A 382 -17.42 27.72 12.60
CA GLU A 382 -16.63 27.93 11.37
C GLU A 382 -16.98 26.88 10.32
N VAL A 383 -17.76 27.30 9.33
CA VAL A 383 -18.21 26.48 8.20
C VAL A 383 -17.09 26.33 7.16
N VAL A 384 -16.77 25.10 6.75
CA VAL A 384 -15.78 24.82 5.70
C VAL A 384 -16.42 25.05 4.33
N ASP A 385 -16.18 26.22 3.74
CA ASP A 385 -16.56 26.59 2.36
C ASP A 385 -15.53 26.08 1.35
N LEU A 386 -15.85 24.97 0.67
CA LEU A 386 -14.98 24.38 -0.37
C LEU A 386 -14.83 25.29 -1.60
N THR A 387 -15.73 26.25 -1.83
CA THR A 387 -15.63 27.21 -2.95
C THR A 387 -14.62 28.32 -2.66
N SER A 388 -14.17 28.47 -1.41
CA SER A 388 -13.10 29.40 -1.03
C SER A 388 -11.70 28.90 -1.40
N ASN A 389 -11.51 27.58 -1.49
CA ASN A 389 -10.20 26.96 -1.74
C ASN A 389 -10.29 25.76 -2.70
N LYS A 390 -9.90 25.99 -3.97
CA LYS A 390 -9.87 24.95 -5.00
C LYS A 390 -8.97 23.74 -4.67
N TYR A 391 -7.93 23.90 -3.83
CA TYR A 391 -7.08 22.77 -3.44
C TYR A 391 -7.78 21.86 -2.42
N ALA A 392 -8.66 22.41 -1.56
CA ALA A 392 -9.46 21.63 -0.63
C ALA A 392 -10.58 20.90 -1.35
N ALA A 393 -11.31 21.57 -2.25
CA ALA A 393 -12.30 20.93 -3.11
C ALA A 393 -11.68 19.77 -3.93
N TRP A 394 -10.49 20.00 -4.51
CA TRP A 394 -9.73 18.95 -5.20
C TRP A 394 -9.31 17.81 -4.26
N ALA A 395 -8.78 18.10 -3.07
CA ALA A 395 -8.39 17.07 -2.10
C ALA A 395 -9.58 16.20 -1.65
N VAL A 396 -10.76 16.79 -1.46
CA VAL A 396 -12.02 16.07 -1.20
C VAL A 396 -12.39 15.18 -2.38
N GLU A 397 -12.32 15.67 -3.62
CA GLU A 397 -12.65 14.82 -4.79
C GLU A 397 -11.65 13.68 -4.99
N VAL A 398 -10.36 13.90 -4.77
CA VAL A 398 -9.34 12.84 -4.77
C VAL A 398 -9.65 11.79 -3.70
N ALA A 399 -10.05 12.21 -2.51
CA ALA A 399 -10.47 11.33 -1.43
C ALA A 399 -11.72 10.52 -1.79
N GLU A 400 -12.78 11.17 -2.30
CA GLU A 400 -14.02 10.50 -2.71
C GLU A 400 -13.85 9.53 -3.88
N ARG A 401 -13.06 9.90 -4.91
CA ARG A 401 -12.71 9.01 -6.01
C ARG A 401 -11.93 7.78 -5.52
N THR A 402 -11.01 7.97 -4.57
CA THR A 402 -10.27 6.86 -3.94
C THR A 402 -11.20 5.97 -3.12
N ALA A 403 -12.16 6.55 -2.40
CA ALA A 403 -13.15 5.81 -1.63
C ALA A 403 -14.05 4.93 -2.53
N SER A 404 -14.60 5.47 -3.62
CA SER A 404 -15.35 4.70 -4.62
C SER A 404 -14.50 3.60 -5.27
N LEU A 405 -13.23 3.89 -5.60
CA LEU A 405 -12.31 2.91 -6.18
C LEU A 405 -12.14 1.69 -5.26
N VAL A 406 -11.82 1.92 -3.99
CA VAL A 406 -11.62 0.84 -3.01
C VAL A 406 -12.93 0.11 -2.72
N ALA A 407 -14.07 0.81 -2.60
CA ALA A 407 -15.38 0.17 -2.45
C ALA A 407 -15.72 -0.77 -3.63
N ARG A 408 -15.37 -0.39 -4.87
CA ARG A 408 -15.52 -1.23 -6.07
C ARG A 408 -14.57 -2.44 -6.05
N TRP A 409 -13.33 -2.29 -5.59
CA TRP A 409 -12.43 -3.43 -5.36
C TRP A 409 -13.02 -4.43 -4.37
N GLN A 410 -13.57 -3.97 -3.23
CA GLN A 410 -14.25 -4.85 -2.28
C GLN A 410 -15.47 -5.55 -2.92
N GLY A 411 -16.22 -4.86 -3.79
CA GLY A 411 -17.41 -5.38 -4.48
C GLY A 411 -17.19 -6.50 -5.49
N VAL A 412 -16.00 -6.57 -6.09
CA VAL A 412 -15.61 -7.64 -7.03
C VAL A 412 -14.60 -8.64 -6.45
N GLY A 413 -14.20 -8.47 -5.18
CA GLY A 413 -13.20 -9.31 -4.54
C GLY A 413 -11.77 -9.05 -5.04
N PHE A 414 -11.46 -7.87 -5.59
CA PHE A 414 -10.12 -7.55 -6.08
C PHE A 414 -9.18 -7.14 -4.93
N THR A 415 -7.98 -7.72 -4.88
CA THR A 415 -6.91 -7.35 -3.96
C THR A 415 -5.68 -6.89 -4.76
N HIS A 416 -5.23 -5.66 -4.51
CA HIS A 416 -4.12 -5.04 -5.23
C HIS A 416 -2.74 -5.56 -4.77
N GLY A 417 -2.60 -5.90 -3.49
CA GLY A 417 -1.37 -6.45 -2.89
C GLY A 417 -0.19 -5.48 -2.68
N VAL A 418 -0.22 -4.27 -3.25
CA VAL A 418 0.87 -3.27 -3.12
C VAL A 418 0.33 -1.82 -3.06
N LEU A 419 -0.51 -1.51 -2.08
CA LEU A 419 -1.10 -0.17 -1.91
C LEU A 419 -0.14 0.80 -1.19
N ASN A 420 1.03 1.02 -1.77
CA ASN A 420 1.94 2.10 -1.40
C ASN A 420 1.41 3.44 -1.93
N THR A 421 1.84 4.59 -1.39
CA THR A 421 1.43 5.91 -1.94
C THR A 421 2.02 6.19 -3.33
N ASP A 422 3.08 5.49 -3.73
CA ASP A 422 3.59 5.42 -5.12
C ASP A 422 2.70 4.61 -6.08
N ASN A 423 1.66 3.93 -5.60
CA ASN A 423 0.66 3.21 -6.40
C ASN A 423 -0.78 3.76 -6.22
N MET A 424 -0.92 4.99 -5.71
CA MET A 424 -2.21 5.66 -5.60
C MET A 424 -2.31 6.76 -6.65
N SER A 425 -3.09 6.55 -7.71
CA SER A 425 -3.33 7.55 -8.76
C SER A 425 -4.14 8.73 -8.19
N VAL A 426 -3.70 9.96 -8.49
CA VAL A 426 -4.42 11.17 -8.06
C VAL A 426 -5.75 11.38 -8.81
N LEU A 427 -6.00 10.62 -9.89
CA LEU A 427 -7.28 10.61 -10.60
C LEU A 427 -8.28 9.57 -10.03
N GLY A 428 -7.87 8.76 -9.05
CA GLY A 428 -8.67 7.66 -8.52
C GLY A 428 -8.69 6.41 -9.41
N LEU A 429 -7.61 6.14 -10.14
CA LEU A 429 -7.44 4.97 -11.01
C LEU A 429 -6.70 3.82 -10.31
N SER A 430 -7.09 2.58 -10.57
CA SER A 430 -6.24 1.40 -10.38
C SER A 430 -4.97 1.53 -11.23
N ILE A 431 -3.79 1.27 -10.66
CA ILE A 431 -2.48 1.53 -11.31
C ILE A 431 -1.40 0.57 -10.82
N ASP A 432 -0.42 0.24 -11.68
CA ASP A 432 0.74 -0.62 -11.37
C ASP A 432 0.38 -2.03 -10.86
N TYR A 433 -0.31 -2.79 -11.73
CA TYR A 433 -0.64 -4.19 -11.54
C TYR A 433 0.60 -5.11 -11.43
N GLY A 434 1.01 -5.39 -10.20
CA GLY A 434 2.03 -6.39 -9.87
C GLY A 434 1.42 -7.69 -9.32
N PRO A 435 1.74 -8.08 -8.07
CA PRO A 435 1.13 -9.24 -7.40
C PRO A 435 -0.29 -8.90 -6.91
N PHE A 436 -1.22 -8.70 -7.84
CA PHE A 436 -2.66 -8.61 -7.56
C PHE A 436 -3.33 -9.99 -7.57
N GLY A 437 -4.58 -10.06 -7.09
CA GLY A 437 -5.42 -11.25 -7.25
C GLY A 437 -6.88 -10.93 -6.98
N PHE A 438 -7.78 -11.57 -7.73
CA PHE A 438 -9.19 -11.64 -7.37
C PHE A 438 -9.40 -12.79 -6.39
N LEU A 439 -10.34 -12.63 -5.46
CA LEU A 439 -10.79 -13.71 -4.59
C LEU A 439 -11.44 -14.82 -5.42
N ASP A 440 -10.84 -16.00 -5.37
CA ASP A 440 -11.52 -17.26 -5.69
C ASP A 440 -12.47 -17.60 -4.52
N ALA A 441 -12.04 -18.43 -3.57
CA ALA A 441 -12.71 -18.56 -2.27
C ALA A 441 -12.63 -17.24 -1.48
N PHE A 442 -13.73 -16.85 -0.81
CA PHE A 442 -13.77 -15.65 0.01
C PHE A 442 -12.89 -15.80 1.26
N ASP A 443 -11.86 -14.97 1.36
CA ASP A 443 -10.97 -14.91 2.53
C ASP A 443 -10.61 -13.45 2.84
N PRO A 444 -11.14 -12.86 3.93
CA PRO A 444 -10.80 -11.49 4.34
C PRO A 444 -9.29 -11.25 4.55
N SER A 445 -8.53 -12.30 4.86
CA SER A 445 -7.09 -12.22 5.10
C SER A 445 -6.23 -12.36 3.83
N TYR A 446 -6.83 -12.67 2.67
CA TYR A 446 -6.10 -12.91 1.42
C TYR A 446 -5.19 -11.74 1.07
N THR A 447 -3.89 -12.01 0.90
CA THR A 447 -2.96 -11.11 0.23
C THR A 447 -2.29 -11.89 -0.91
N PRO A 448 -2.41 -11.43 -2.18
CA PRO A 448 -1.74 -12.05 -3.32
C PRO A 448 -0.22 -11.84 -3.32
N ASN A 449 0.29 -10.95 -2.46
CA ASN A 449 1.69 -10.57 -2.41
C ASN A 449 2.45 -11.35 -1.33
N THR A 450 3.35 -12.26 -1.71
CA THR A 450 4.17 -13.00 -0.74
C THR A 450 5.10 -12.11 0.09
N THR A 451 5.52 -10.95 -0.43
CA THR A 451 6.37 -9.99 0.31
C THR A 451 5.62 -9.21 1.38
N ASP A 452 4.28 -9.24 1.36
CA ASP A 452 3.42 -8.71 2.42
C ASP A 452 3.28 -9.68 3.60
N LEU A 453 3.72 -10.94 3.46
CA LEU A 453 3.67 -11.94 4.54
C LEU A 453 4.87 -11.79 5.51
N PRO A 454 4.69 -12.01 6.82
CA PRO A 454 3.43 -12.32 7.52
C PRO A 454 2.63 -11.06 7.90
N GLY A 455 3.02 -9.87 7.44
CA GLY A 455 2.47 -8.59 7.86
C GLY A 455 1.02 -8.33 7.45
N ARG A 456 0.59 -8.85 6.29
CA ARG A 456 -0.74 -8.72 5.67
C ARG A 456 -1.27 -7.27 5.65
N ARG A 457 -0.39 -6.30 5.37
CA ARG A 457 -0.76 -4.87 5.29
C ARG A 457 -1.72 -4.63 4.11
N TYR A 458 -1.57 -5.35 3.02
CA TYR A 458 -2.31 -5.15 1.77
C TYR A 458 -3.24 -6.31 1.43
N CYS A 459 -3.73 -7.02 2.47
CA CYS A 459 -4.79 -8.01 2.30
C CYS A 459 -6.15 -7.37 2.02
N PHE A 460 -7.08 -8.18 1.49
CA PHE A 460 -8.42 -7.77 1.07
C PHE A 460 -9.17 -6.93 2.11
N ALA A 461 -9.22 -7.35 3.38
CA ALA A 461 -9.93 -6.61 4.44
C ALA A 461 -9.30 -5.25 4.78
N ASN A 462 -7.99 -5.08 4.59
CA ASN A 462 -7.26 -3.88 5.00
C ASN A 462 -7.25 -2.77 3.93
N GLN A 463 -7.69 -3.03 2.70
CA GLN A 463 -7.65 -2.04 1.62
C GLN A 463 -8.41 -0.73 1.94
N PRO A 464 -9.59 -0.73 2.62
CA PRO A 464 -10.30 0.51 3.00
C PRO A 464 -9.49 1.41 3.95
N ASP A 465 -8.89 0.83 5.00
CA ASP A 465 -8.08 1.57 5.98
C ASP A 465 -6.78 2.08 5.36
N ILE A 466 -6.17 1.29 4.47
CA ILE A 466 -4.97 1.67 3.74
C ILE A 466 -5.24 2.78 2.72
N GLY A 467 -6.39 2.77 2.05
CA GLY A 467 -6.81 3.85 1.17
C GLY A 467 -6.97 5.17 1.94
N LEU A 468 -7.64 5.14 3.11
CA LEU A 468 -7.78 6.27 4.02
C LEU A 468 -6.41 6.78 4.51
N TRP A 469 -5.52 5.88 4.94
CA TRP A 469 -4.17 6.22 5.36
C TRP A 469 -3.36 6.86 4.21
N ASN A 470 -3.46 6.32 2.99
CA ASN A 470 -2.79 6.90 1.83
C ASN A 470 -3.35 8.30 1.49
N VAL A 471 -4.66 8.53 1.63
CA VAL A 471 -5.29 9.85 1.48
C VAL A 471 -4.79 10.82 2.56
N ALA A 472 -4.65 10.39 3.82
CA ALA A 472 -4.08 11.21 4.88
C ALA A 472 -2.62 11.63 4.57
N GLN A 473 -1.79 10.71 4.06
CA GLN A 473 -0.43 11.03 3.60
C GLN A 473 -0.41 11.97 2.37
N PHE A 474 -1.49 12.04 1.59
CA PHE A 474 -1.63 13.01 0.49
C PHE A 474 -2.11 14.37 1.00
N ALA A 475 -3.14 14.44 1.84
CA ALA A 475 -3.62 15.67 2.45
C ALA A 475 -2.50 16.38 3.25
N SER A 476 -1.75 15.64 4.06
CA SER A 476 -0.57 16.15 4.79
C SER A 476 0.50 16.76 3.86
N THR A 477 0.63 16.25 2.62
CA THR A 477 1.54 16.82 1.60
C THR A 477 1.06 18.19 1.11
N LEU A 478 -0.25 18.39 1.00
CA LEU A 478 -0.85 19.67 0.62
C LEU A 478 -0.81 20.68 1.77
N SER A 479 -1.02 20.25 3.02
CA SER A 479 -0.85 21.09 4.21
C SER A 479 0.60 21.56 4.37
N ALA A 480 1.58 20.68 4.15
CA ALA A 480 3.01 21.03 4.18
C ALA A 480 3.39 22.09 3.11
N ALA A 481 2.70 22.11 1.97
CA ALA A 481 2.86 23.12 0.92
C ALA A 481 1.97 24.37 1.10
N GLN A 482 1.25 24.48 2.22
CA GLN A 482 0.32 25.57 2.55
C GLN A 482 -0.73 25.78 1.44
N LEU A 483 -1.34 24.67 1.01
CA LEU A 483 -2.43 24.62 0.02
C LEU A 483 -3.79 24.34 0.66
N ILE A 484 -3.81 23.62 1.79
CA ILE A 484 -4.99 23.37 2.63
C ILE A 484 -4.62 23.53 4.11
N SER A 485 -5.63 23.78 4.94
CA SER A 485 -5.57 23.81 6.40
C SER A 485 -5.83 22.44 7.02
N ASP A 486 -5.60 22.32 8.33
CA ASP A 486 -5.92 21.10 9.09
C ASP A 486 -7.42 20.77 9.03
N LYS A 487 -8.30 21.78 9.09
CA LYS A 487 -9.77 21.58 8.99
C LYS A 487 -10.17 20.99 7.64
N GLU A 488 -9.65 21.54 6.54
CA GLU A 488 -9.89 21.04 5.18
C GLU A 488 -9.29 19.63 4.97
N SER A 489 -8.12 19.37 5.55
CA SER A 489 -7.48 18.05 5.55
C SER A 489 -8.33 17.00 6.28
N ASN A 490 -8.88 17.33 7.45
CA ASN A 490 -9.76 16.45 8.21
C ASN A 490 -11.05 16.15 7.43
N TYR A 491 -11.67 17.19 6.87
CA TYR A 491 -12.90 17.05 6.09
C TYR A 491 -12.70 16.13 4.87
N ALA A 492 -11.56 16.20 4.17
CA ALA A 492 -11.25 15.24 3.10
C ALA A 492 -11.15 13.77 3.59
N MET A 493 -10.66 13.53 4.81
CA MET A 493 -10.63 12.18 5.42
C MET A 493 -12.04 11.72 5.85
N GLU A 494 -12.86 12.61 6.40
CA GLU A 494 -14.27 12.34 6.73
C GLU A 494 -15.06 11.94 5.47
N ARG A 495 -14.92 12.74 4.39
CA ARG A 495 -15.57 12.48 3.10
C ARG A 495 -15.16 11.15 2.47
N TYR A 496 -13.90 10.72 2.61
CA TYR A 496 -13.50 9.36 2.25
C TYR A 496 -14.33 8.31 3.02
N GLY A 497 -14.45 8.46 4.34
CA GLY A 497 -15.15 7.51 5.20
C GLY A 497 -16.63 7.38 4.86
N THR A 498 -17.33 8.50 4.70
CA THR A 498 -18.74 8.52 4.26
C THR A 498 -18.87 7.90 2.87
N LYS A 499 -18.09 8.38 1.88
CA LYS A 499 -18.23 7.98 0.48
C LYS A 499 -17.91 6.50 0.26
N PHE A 500 -16.94 5.93 0.99
CA PHE A 500 -16.64 4.50 0.96
C PHE A 500 -17.84 3.69 1.46
N MET A 501 -18.42 4.08 2.60
CA MET A 501 -19.57 3.38 3.17
C MET A 501 -20.81 3.49 2.28
N ASP A 502 -21.07 4.65 1.66
CA ASP A 502 -22.20 4.82 0.73
C ASP A 502 -22.06 3.94 -0.52
N GLU A 503 -20.89 3.98 -1.17
CA GLU A 503 -20.64 3.18 -2.38
C GLU A 503 -20.65 1.68 -2.06
N TYR A 504 -20.04 1.25 -0.94
CA TYR A 504 -20.05 -0.15 -0.50
C TYR A 504 -21.48 -0.66 -0.20
N GLN A 505 -22.31 0.14 0.47
CA GLN A 505 -23.72 -0.19 0.72
C GLN A 505 -24.50 -0.32 -0.59
N ALA A 506 -24.35 0.63 -1.51
CA ALA A 506 -25.02 0.61 -2.81
C ALA A 506 -24.54 -0.53 -3.73
N ILE A 507 -23.28 -0.95 -3.60
CA ILE A 507 -22.75 -2.14 -4.29
C ILE A 507 -23.37 -3.41 -3.69
N MET A 508 -23.22 -3.65 -2.38
CA MET A 508 -23.66 -4.90 -1.76
C MET A 508 -25.18 -5.10 -1.83
N THR A 509 -25.97 -4.03 -1.78
CA THR A 509 -27.43 -4.07 -1.97
C THR A 509 -27.79 -4.56 -3.38
N ARG A 510 -27.19 -3.98 -4.43
CA ARG A 510 -27.41 -4.39 -5.82
C ARG A 510 -26.90 -5.81 -6.09
N LYS A 511 -25.73 -6.19 -5.55
CA LYS A 511 -25.19 -7.56 -5.67
C LYS A 511 -26.12 -8.63 -5.09
N LEU A 512 -26.93 -8.29 -4.09
CA LEU A 512 -27.94 -9.19 -3.51
C LEU A 512 -29.34 -9.03 -4.13
N GLY A 513 -29.60 -8.00 -4.94
CA GLY A 513 -30.94 -7.71 -5.46
C GLY A 513 -31.93 -7.30 -4.37
N LEU A 514 -31.45 -6.69 -3.27
CA LEU A 514 -32.29 -6.24 -2.16
C LEU A 514 -32.87 -4.84 -2.43
N PRO A 515 -34.07 -4.51 -1.87
CA PRO A 515 -34.63 -3.16 -1.96
C PRO A 515 -33.91 -2.14 -1.07
N LYS A 516 -33.20 -2.59 -0.03
CA LYS A 516 -32.48 -1.75 0.95
C LYS A 516 -31.24 -2.47 1.48
N TYR A 517 -30.28 -1.72 2.01
CA TYR A 517 -29.08 -2.30 2.63
C TYR A 517 -29.39 -2.95 3.98
N ASN A 518 -29.18 -4.26 4.10
CA ASN A 518 -29.29 -4.99 5.37
C ASN A 518 -27.91 -5.43 5.88
N LYS A 519 -27.37 -4.68 6.86
CA LYS A 519 -26.06 -4.96 7.49
C LYS A 519 -25.99 -6.36 8.10
N GLN A 520 -27.08 -6.82 8.73
CA GLN A 520 -27.08 -8.08 9.51
C GLN A 520 -27.07 -9.29 8.58
N LEU A 521 -27.87 -9.26 7.51
CA LEU A 521 -27.89 -10.28 6.46
C LEU A 521 -26.55 -10.37 5.72
N ILE A 522 -25.94 -9.23 5.40
CA ILE A 522 -24.64 -9.14 4.71
C ILE A 522 -23.50 -9.63 5.63
N SER A 523 -23.48 -9.25 6.90
CA SER A 523 -22.47 -9.77 7.85
C SER A 523 -22.60 -11.27 8.07
N LYS A 524 -23.82 -11.82 8.16
CA LYS A 524 -24.05 -13.27 8.23
C LYS A 524 -23.56 -13.99 6.96
N LEU A 525 -23.84 -13.43 5.77
CA LEU A 525 -23.39 -13.96 4.49
C LEU A 525 -21.86 -14.09 4.46
N LEU A 526 -21.17 -12.96 4.63
CA LEU A 526 -19.71 -12.90 4.47
C LEU A 526 -18.99 -13.75 5.53
N ASN A 527 -19.55 -13.89 6.74
CA ASN A 527 -19.06 -14.83 7.74
C ASN A 527 -19.18 -16.29 7.27
N ASN A 528 -20.36 -16.72 6.79
CA ASN A 528 -20.54 -18.07 6.25
C ASN A 528 -19.61 -18.33 5.05
N MET A 529 -19.47 -17.36 4.12
CA MET A 529 -18.55 -17.47 2.98
C MET A 529 -17.09 -17.64 3.42
N ALA A 530 -16.66 -16.98 4.50
CA ALA A 530 -15.29 -17.03 5.01
C ALA A 530 -14.98 -18.33 5.78
N VAL A 531 -15.97 -18.88 6.47
CA VAL A 531 -15.90 -20.17 7.18
C VAL A 531 -15.88 -21.33 6.18
N ASP A 532 -16.85 -21.37 5.27
CA ASP A 532 -17.01 -22.49 4.32
C ASP A 532 -16.19 -22.30 3.02
N LYS A 533 -15.32 -21.27 2.97
CA LYS A 533 -14.43 -20.93 1.83
C LYS A 533 -15.14 -20.90 0.46
N VAL A 534 -16.34 -20.31 0.44
CA VAL A 534 -17.21 -20.24 -0.74
C VAL A 534 -16.64 -19.31 -1.81
N ASP A 535 -16.73 -19.69 -3.09
CA ASP A 535 -16.26 -18.87 -4.20
C ASP A 535 -17.03 -17.55 -4.29
N TYR A 536 -16.30 -16.43 -4.19
CA TYR A 536 -16.91 -15.11 -4.05
C TYR A 536 -17.73 -14.73 -5.28
N THR A 537 -17.15 -14.84 -6.48
CA THR A 537 -17.82 -14.43 -7.71
C THR A 537 -18.98 -15.37 -8.06
N ASN A 538 -18.74 -16.67 -8.02
CA ASN A 538 -19.74 -17.66 -8.44
C ASN A 538 -20.91 -17.72 -7.46
N PHE A 539 -20.71 -17.45 -6.16
CA PHE A 539 -21.83 -17.32 -5.22
C PHE A 539 -22.82 -16.22 -5.65
N PHE A 540 -22.33 -14.99 -5.87
CA PHE A 540 -23.20 -13.88 -6.25
C PHE A 540 -23.85 -14.07 -7.62
N ARG A 541 -23.17 -14.73 -8.58
CA ARG A 541 -23.77 -15.07 -9.89
C ARG A 541 -24.79 -16.21 -9.82
N LEU A 542 -24.66 -17.14 -8.87
CA LEU A 542 -25.63 -18.21 -8.66
C LEU A 542 -26.83 -17.77 -7.82
N LEU A 543 -26.64 -16.84 -6.88
CA LEU A 543 -27.69 -16.30 -6.00
C LEU A 543 -28.87 -15.70 -6.79
N SER A 544 -28.62 -15.12 -7.97
CA SER A 544 -29.65 -14.59 -8.88
C SER A 544 -30.62 -15.67 -9.42
N ASN A 545 -30.41 -16.94 -9.10
CA ASN A 545 -31.30 -18.06 -9.43
C ASN A 545 -32.12 -18.55 -8.22
N ILE A 546 -31.98 -17.93 -7.05
CA ILE A 546 -32.93 -18.10 -5.94
C ILE A 546 -34.16 -17.25 -6.22
N LYS A 547 -35.33 -17.88 -6.15
CA LYS A 547 -36.64 -17.24 -6.26
C LYS A 547 -37.03 -16.58 -4.94
N ALA A 548 -37.75 -15.46 -5.01
CA ALA A 548 -38.42 -14.87 -3.85
C ALA A 548 -39.75 -15.61 -3.64
N ASP A 549 -39.67 -16.81 -3.08
CA ASP A 549 -40.81 -17.71 -2.86
C ASP A 549 -40.61 -18.50 -1.54
N PRO A 550 -41.28 -18.11 -0.44
CA PRO A 550 -41.15 -18.76 0.87
C PRO A 550 -41.88 -20.11 0.94
N SER A 551 -42.61 -20.52 -0.12
CA SER A 551 -43.23 -21.85 -0.20
C SER A 551 -42.25 -22.94 -0.65
N ILE A 552 -41.05 -22.57 -1.14
CA ILE A 552 -40.04 -23.54 -1.60
C ILE A 552 -39.61 -24.47 -0.46
N PRO A 553 -39.71 -25.80 -0.62
CA PRO A 553 -39.31 -26.76 0.40
C PRO A 553 -37.85 -26.59 0.83
N GLU A 554 -37.59 -26.67 2.14
CA GLU A 554 -36.25 -26.47 2.72
C GLU A 554 -35.15 -27.30 2.05
N ARG A 555 -35.46 -28.56 1.70
CA ARG A 555 -34.57 -29.50 1.00
C ARG A 555 -34.15 -29.03 -0.40
N GLU A 556 -34.89 -28.10 -1.01
CA GLU A 556 -34.72 -27.57 -2.35
C GLU A 556 -34.08 -26.18 -2.37
N LEU A 557 -34.24 -25.35 -1.32
CA LEU A 557 -33.71 -23.97 -1.21
C LEU A 557 -32.25 -23.81 -1.66
N LEU A 558 -31.35 -24.69 -1.20
CA LEU A 558 -29.91 -24.60 -1.53
C LEU A 558 -29.55 -25.13 -2.93
N THR A 559 -30.52 -25.61 -3.71
CA THR A 559 -30.26 -26.22 -5.04
C THR A 559 -29.56 -25.30 -6.03
N PRO A 560 -29.92 -24.01 -6.16
CA PRO A 560 -29.19 -23.08 -7.05
C PRO A 560 -27.73 -22.85 -6.65
N LEU A 561 -27.37 -23.05 -5.37
CA LEU A 561 -26.05 -22.79 -4.83
C LEU A 561 -25.13 -24.03 -4.74
N LYS A 562 -25.62 -25.23 -5.09
CA LYS A 562 -24.89 -26.52 -5.00
C LYS A 562 -23.52 -26.53 -5.70
N ALA A 563 -23.29 -25.68 -6.70
CA ALA A 563 -22.02 -25.58 -7.41
C ALA A 563 -20.92 -24.80 -6.66
N VAL A 564 -21.26 -24.12 -5.56
CA VAL A 564 -20.30 -23.42 -4.66
C VAL A 564 -20.41 -23.87 -3.20
N LEU A 565 -21.54 -24.44 -2.79
CA LEU A 565 -21.75 -25.06 -1.48
C LEU A 565 -21.45 -26.57 -1.55
N LEU A 566 -20.16 -26.91 -1.59
CA LEU A 566 -19.65 -28.28 -1.72
C LEU A 566 -19.70 -29.04 -0.38
N ASP A 567 -20.05 -30.32 -0.42
CA ASP A 567 -20.05 -31.34 0.68
C ASP A 567 -20.05 -30.79 2.12
N MET A 568 -21.17 -30.17 2.50
CA MET A 568 -21.32 -29.50 3.80
C MET A 568 -21.82 -30.43 4.90
N GLY A 569 -21.20 -30.36 6.07
CA GLY A 569 -21.73 -30.97 7.30
C GLY A 569 -23.10 -30.39 7.71
N LYS A 570 -23.89 -31.17 8.45
CA LYS A 570 -25.30 -30.85 8.79
C LYS A 570 -25.47 -29.42 9.34
N GLU A 571 -24.69 -29.05 10.35
CA GLU A 571 -24.74 -27.72 10.99
C GLU A 571 -24.47 -26.58 10.01
N ARG A 572 -23.44 -26.73 9.14
CA ARG A 572 -23.10 -25.72 8.13
C ARG A 572 -24.20 -25.60 7.07
N LYS A 573 -24.83 -26.72 6.69
CA LYS A 573 -26.00 -26.72 5.81
C LYS A 573 -27.19 -25.97 6.44
N GLU A 574 -27.49 -26.22 7.72
CA GLU A 574 -28.55 -25.52 8.47
C GLU A 574 -28.29 -24.01 8.57
N ALA A 575 -27.03 -23.59 8.75
CA ALA A 575 -26.63 -22.19 8.74
C ALA A 575 -26.85 -21.50 7.37
N TRP A 576 -26.65 -22.21 6.26
CA TRP A 576 -26.95 -21.70 4.91
C TRP A 576 -28.46 -21.70 4.59
N THR A 577 -29.19 -22.75 4.96
CA THR A 577 -30.66 -22.79 4.87
C THR A 577 -31.27 -21.59 5.57
N THR A 578 -30.89 -21.34 6.82
CA THR A 578 -31.39 -20.23 7.64
C THR A 578 -31.06 -18.87 6.99
N TRP A 579 -29.87 -18.72 6.42
CA TRP A 579 -29.48 -17.49 5.72
C TRP A 579 -30.31 -17.27 4.44
N VAL A 580 -30.56 -18.31 3.64
CA VAL A 580 -31.39 -18.21 2.43
C VAL A 580 -32.85 -17.90 2.77
N GLN A 581 -33.39 -18.44 3.87
CA GLN A 581 -34.73 -18.09 4.35
C GLN A 581 -34.85 -16.60 4.71
N THR A 582 -33.89 -16.05 5.47
CA THR A 582 -33.86 -14.60 5.76
C THR A 582 -33.64 -13.76 4.50
N TYR A 583 -32.85 -14.24 3.53
CA TYR A 583 -32.64 -13.56 2.26
C TYR A 583 -33.93 -13.45 1.44
N ILE A 584 -34.73 -14.53 1.33
CA ILE A 584 -36.01 -14.51 0.62
C ILE A 584 -36.97 -13.48 1.23
N GLN A 585 -37.15 -13.50 2.55
CA GLN A 585 -37.99 -12.55 3.28
C GLN A 585 -37.57 -11.09 3.03
N GLU A 586 -36.27 -10.80 3.04
CA GLU A 586 -35.74 -9.46 2.76
C GLU A 586 -35.81 -9.05 1.28
N THR A 587 -36.03 -9.98 0.34
CA THR A 587 -36.31 -9.68 -1.08
C THR A 587 -37.79 -9.47 -1.39
N GLU A 588 -38.73 -10.03 -0.63
CA GLU A 588 -40.18 -9.82 -0.83
C GLU A 588 -40.64 -8.44 -0.35
N GLY A 589 -39.95 -7.86 0.63
CA GLY A 589 -40.17 -6.47 1.07
C GLY A 589 -41.08 -6.29 2.28
N ASP A 590 -41.80 -7.32 2.70
CA ASP A 590 -42.66 -7.34 3.90
C ASP A 590 -41.84 -7.25 5.20
N GLY A 591 -41.50 -6.01 5.56
CA GLY A 591 -40.81 -5.64 6.79
C GLY A 591 -41.68 -5.66 8.05
N GLU A 592 -42.55 -6.66 8.22
CA GLU A 592 -43.23 -6.92 9.49
C GLU A 592 -42.19 -7.36 10.54
N GLY A 593 -42.02 -6.56 11.59
CA GLY A 593 -41.01 -6.81 12.61
C GLY A 593 -41.33 -8.05 13.45
N PHE A 594 -40.37 -8.97 13.59
CA PHE A 594 -40.53 -10.20 14.37
C PHE A 594 -40.68 -9.92 15.87
N TRP A 595 -41.92 -9.67 16.30
CA TRP A 595 -42.32 -9.55 17.70
C TRP A 595 -43.09 -10.82 18.12
N PRO A 596 -42.75 -11.48 19.24
CA PRO A 596 -43.46 -12.68 19.69
C PRO A 596 -44.91 -12.34 20.09
N PRO A 597 -45.85 -13.29 19.95
CA PRO A 597 -47.29 -13.00 20.05
C PRO A 597 -47.70 -12.51 21.45
N SER A 598 -48.42 -11.38 21.49
CA SER A 598 -48.91 -10.77 22.72
C SER A 598 -50.16 -11.48 23.26
N SER A 599 -49.98 -12.37 24.24
CA SER A 599 -51.09 -12.90 25.03
C SER A 599 -51.55 -11.91 26.10
N SER A 600 -52.82 -11.47 25.99
CA SER A 600 -53.74 -11.01 27.05
C SER A 600 -53.17 -10.54 28.41
N HIS A 601 -53.52 -9.31 28.81
CA HIS A 601 -53.48 -8.88 30.20
C HIS A 601 -54.29 -9.81 31.12
N GLU A 602 -53.71 -10.21 32.25
CA GLU A 602 -54.44 -10.40 33.52
C GLU A 602 -53.49 -10.20 34.72
N GLU A 603 -54.01 -10.24 35.94
CA GLU A 603 -53.38 -9.64 37.13
C GLU A 603 -52.60 -10.61 38.03
N GLY A 604 -51.47 -10.14 38.59
CA GLY A 604 -51.05 -10.49 39.95
C GLY A 604 -50.08 -11.67 40.20
N THR A 605 -49.38 -11.56 41.33
CA THR A 605 -48.72 -12.64 42.12
C THR A 605 -47.69 -13.56 41.46
N ASP A 606 -46.45 -13.04 41.38
CA ASP A 606 -45.29 -13.52 42.17
C ASP A 606 -44.97 -15.03 42.26
N CYS A 607 -44.06 -15.49 41.38
CA CYS A 607 -42.99 -16.48 41.62
C CYS A 607 -42.14 -16.61 40.34
N GLY A 608 -40.81 -16.74 40.34
CA GLY A 608 -39.82 -16.72 41.42
C GLY A 608 -38.42 -17.11 40.87
N TYR A 609 -37.37 -16.99 41.70
CA TYR A 609 -35.94 -17.29 41.41
C TYR A 609 -35.17 -16.33 40.47
N LEU A 610 -33.98 -15.81 40.83
CA LEU A 610 -33.41 -15.38 42.13
C LEU A 610 -32.07 -14.61 41.88
N GLU A 611 -31.72 -13.69 42.80
CA GLU A 611 -30.33 -13.25 43.17
C GLU A 611 -29.34 -12.72 42.09
N VAL A 612 -28.60 -11.60 42.26
CA VAL A 612 -28.50 -10.56 43.31
C VAL A 612 -28.38 -9.17 42.65
N LEU A 613 -28.92 -8.12 43.28
CA LEU A 613 -28.53 -6.73 43.00
C LEU A 613 -28.21 -5.95 44.29
N ARG A 614 -27.04 -5.26 44.29
CA ARG A 614 -26.73 -4.06 45.12
C ARG A 614 -26.65 -4.31 46.66
N PRO A 615 -26.45 -3.26 47.49
CA PRO A 615 -25.26 -2.39 47.52
C PRO A 615 -24.70 -2.17 48.94
N LEU A 616 -23.58 -1.44 49.07
CA LEU A 616 -23.23 -0.74 50.32
C LEU A 616 -22.73 0.71 50.06
N ARG A 617 -22.62 1.51 51.13
CA ARG A 617 -22.72 2.99 51.10
C ARG A 617 -21.85 3.65 52.19
N LEU A 618 -21.51 4.93 51.94
CA LEU A 618 -21.19 6.02 52.90
C LEU A 618 -19.86 5.99 53.70
N LEU A 619 -19.10 7.08 53.50
CA LEU A 619 -18.40 7.99 54.44
C LEU A 619 -17.55 8.91 53.52
N GLU A 620 -17.84 10.21 53.31
CA GLU A 620 -17.74 11.36 54.24
C GLU A 620 -16.26 11.56 54.67
N ASP A 621 -15.58 12.66 54.33
CA ASP A 621 -15.96 14.06 54.63
C ASP A 621 -15.61 15.16 53.56
N HIS A 622 -16.01 16.40 53.86
CA HIS A 622 -16.01 17.67 53.08
C HIS A 622 -14.64 18.42 52.88
N PRO A 623 -14.56 19.61 52.21
CA PRO A 623 -15.21 20.14 50.98
C PRO A 623 -14.26 20.95 50.02
N TYR A 624 -14.73 21.37 48.82
CA TYR A 624 -14.81 22.80 48.38
C TYR A 624 -15.25 23.00 46.88
N LEU A 625 -16.27 23.86 46.69
CA LEU A 625 -16.59 24.70 45.51
C LEU A 625 -16.70 24.09 44.08
N LEU A 626 -17.87 23.49 43.81
CA LEU A 626 -18.82 23.84 42.73
C LEU A 626 -18.35 24.68 41.51
N GLY A 627 -18.56 24.11 40.32
CA GLY A 627 -18.74 24.82 39.04
C GLY A 627 -19.54 23.94 38.08
N SER A 628 -20.80 24.29 37.80
CA SER A 628 -21.78 23.38 37.19
C SER A 628 -21.83 23.42 35.66
N LEU A 629 -21.97 22.25 35.03
CA LEU A 629 -22.86 22.03 33.87
C LEU A 629 -23.20 20.53 33.74
N THR A 630 -24.45 20.22 33.38
CA THR A 630 -24.95 18.85 33.15
C THR A 630 -25.44 18.71 31.72
N PRO A 631 -25.17 17.58 31.02
CA PRO A 631 -25.50 17.43 29.60
C PRO A 631 -26.99 17.10 29.36
N PRO A 632 -27.66 17.78 28.41
CA PRO A 632 -28.96 17.36 27.88
C PRO A 632 -28.89 17.03 26.37
N HIS A 633 -29.58 15.95 25.97
CA HIS A 633 -29.91 15.58 24.58
C HIS A 633 -28.77 15.38 23.56
N LEU A 634 -28.33 14.13 23.41
CA LEU A 634 -27.86 13.62 22.11
C LEU A 634 -28.58 12.29 21.76
N TRP A 635 -29.88 12.38 21.50
CA TRP A 635 -30.66 11.31 20.86
C TRP A 635 -31.64 11.96 19.88
N CYS A 636 -31.79 11.35 18.70
CA CYS A 636 -32.60 11.81 17.56
C CYS A 636 -31.98 12.97 16.75
N LEU A 637 -31.06 12.64 15.82
CA LEU A 637 -30.85 13.41 14.58
C LEU A 637 -30.21 12.59 13.43
N CYS A 638 -30.49 11.29 13.35
CA CYS A 638 -30.06 10.44 12.21
C CYS A 638 -31.05 10.41 11.02
N THR A 639 -32.04 11.31 11.00
CA THR A 639 -33.11 11.35 9.99
C THR A 639 -33.55 12.78 9.68
N CYS A 640 -32.68 13.58 9.05
CA CYS A 640 -32.97 14.73 8.18
C CYS A 640 -31.64 15.40 7.78
N GLY A 641 -31.29 15.41 6.49
CA GLY A 641 -30.02 15.99 6.03
C GLY A 641 -29.55 15.60 4.61
N ALA A 642 -30.42 15.01 3.78
CA ALA A 642 -30.05 14.46 2.48
C ALA A 642 -30.65 15.27 1.31
N SER A 643 -30.35 16.57 1.24
CA SER A 643 -30.98 17.47 0.25
C SER A 643 -30.20 18.75 -0.09
N SER A 644 -29.03 18.63 -0.73
CA SER A 644 -28.65 19.46 -1.92
C SER A 644 -27.17 19.39 -2.30
N PHE A 645 -26.85 18.64 -3.36
CA PHE A 645 -26.35 19.26 -4.60
C PHE A 645 -26.59 18.31 -5.79
N ARG A 646 -26.51 18.82 -7.02
CA ARG A 646 -26.86 18.08 -8.24
C ARG A 646 -26.02 18.59 -9.41
N SER A 647 -25.65 17.69 -10.33
CA SER A 647 -24.79 17.95 -11.52
C SER A 647 -23.30 18.19 -11.17
N THR A 648 -22.32 17.98 -12.07
CA THR A 648 -22.40 17.56 -13.49
C THR A 648 -21.34 16.49 -13.81
N TYR A 649 -21.73 15.22 -13.85
CA TYR A 649 -21.05 14.17 -14.63
C TYR A 649 -22.10 13.15 -15.11
N GLY A 650 -21.91 12.62 -16.33
CA GLY A 650 -22.91 11.80 -17.01
C GLY A 650 -22.91 10.33 -16.55
N ASP A 651 -23.73 10.01 -15.55
CA ASP A 651 -24.04 8.64 -15.15
C ASP A 651 -25.43 8.23 -15.72
N PRO A 652 -25.53 7.18 -16.54
CA PRO A 652 -26.82 6.66 -17.03
C PRO A 652 -27.78 6.16 -15.92
N ALA A 653 -27.31 5.95 -14.69
CA ALA A 653 -28.07 5.28 -13.63
C ALA A 653 -29.19 6.11 -12.95
N GLN A 654 -29.48 7.35 -13.38
CA GLN A 654 -30.56 8.17 -12.79
C GLN A 654 -31.89 8.10 -13.57
N HIS A 655 -32.55 6.95 -13.48
CA HIS A 655 -34.00 6.81 -13.65
C HIS A 655 -34.66 6.05 -12.48
N ALA A 656 -34.26 6.42 -11.25
CA ALA A 656 -35.00 6.08 -10.04
C ALA A 656 -36.29 6.92 -9.98
N PHE A 657 -37.33 6.39 -10.60
CA PHE A 657 -38.69 6.95 -10.61
C PHE A 657 -39.30 6.88 -9.21
N GLU A 658 -40.15 7.85 -8.83
CA GLU A 658 -41.05 7.67 -7.69
C GLU A 658 -42.15 6.68 -8.10
N LEU A 659 -41.87 5.39 -7.94
CA LEU A 659 -42.84 4.30 -8.12
C LEU A 659 -43.33 3.81 -6.77
N SER A 660 -44.65 3.79 -6.62
CA SER A 660 -45.33 2.96 -5.62
C SER A 660 -44.83 1.52 -5.71
N ALA A 661 -44.65 0.85 -4.58
CA ALA A 661 -44.10 -0.51 -4.51
C ALA A 661 -44.76 -1.48 -5.51
N SER A 662 -44.07 -1.74 -6.61
CA SER A 662 -44.40 -2.76 -7.59
C SER A 662 -43.51 -3.97 -7.31
N GLU A 663 -44.14 -5.11 -7.04
CA GLU A 663 -43.48 -6.42 -6.90
C GLU A 663 -42.53 -6.63 -8.08
N THR A 664 -41.22 -6.60 -7.83
CA THR A 664 -40.21 -6.79 -8.88
C THR A 664 -40.08 -8.28 -9.15
N SER A 665 -40.32 -8.71 -10.39
CA SER A 665 -40.34 -10.14 -10.72
C SER A 665 -38.99 -10.82 -10.46
N ASP A 666 -39.01 -12.14 -10.26
CA ASP A 666 -37.80 -12.96 -10.17
C ASP A 666 -36.89 -12.73 -11.38
N GLU A 667 -37.47 -12.63 -12.58
CA GLU A 667 -36.79 -12.39 -13.83
C GLU A 667 -36.10 -11.00 -13.88
N GLU A 668 -36.76 -9.94 -13.41
CA GLU A 668 -36.20 -8.58 -13.33
C GLU A 668 -35.12 -8.48 -12.25
N ARG A 669 -35.35 -9.05 -11.06
CA ARG A 669 -34.36 -9.12 -9.98
C ARG A 669 -33.11 -9.88 -10.44
N LYS A 670 -33.30 -11.01 -11.14
CA LYS A 670 -32.22 -11.80 -11.73
C LYS A 670 -31.45 -11.03 -12.80
N ALA A 671 -32.13 -10.32 -13.70
CA ALA A 671 -31.50 -9.48 -14.72
C ALA A 671 -30.65 -8.36 -14.08
N SER A 672 -31.23 -7.65 -13.10
CA SER A 672 -30.55 -6.61 -12.32
C SER A 672 -29.30 -7.15 -11.62
N MET A 673 -29.41 -8.26 -10.87
CA MET A 673 -28.28 -8.91 -10.20
C MET A 673 -27.20 -9.37 -11.20
N ASN A 674 -27.58 -9.93 -12.34
CA ASN A 674 -26.61 -10.38 -13.35
C ASN A 674 -25.88 -9.22 -14.05
N SER A 675 -26.47 -8.02 -14.09
CA SER A 675 -25.80 -6.81 -14.61
C SER A 675 -24.67 -6.29 -13.71
N VAL A 676 -24.66 -6.66 -12.42
CA VAL A 676 -23.65 -6.20 -11.43
C VAL A 676 -22.80 -7.34 -10.83
N ASN A 677 -23.22 -8.59 -11.01
CA ASN A 677 -22.46 -9.78 -10.59
C ASN A 677 -21.82 -10.43 -11.81
N PRO A 678 -20.50 -10.29 -12.02
CA PRO A 678 -19.83 -10.84 -13.18
C PRO A 678 -19.90 -12.37 -13.17
N LYS A 679 -19.99 -12.97 -14.36
CA LYS A 679 -19.80 -14.40 -14.60
C LYS A 679 -18.33 -14.76 -14.76
N TYR A 680 -17.53 -13.82 -15.25
CA TYR A 680 -16.10 -13.98 -15.52
C TYR A 680 -15.29 -12.92 -14.79
N ILE A 681 -14.22 -13.35 -14.12
CA ILE A 681 -13.20 -12.49 -13.49
C ILE A 681 -11.81 -13.01 -13.86
N LEU A 682 -10.79 -12.15 -13.77
CA LEU A 682 -9.42 -12.50 -14.13
C LEU A 682 -8.72 -13.31 -13.02
N ARG A 683 -9.17 -14.55 -12.82
CA ARG A 683 -8.62 -15.49 -11.83
C ARG A 683 -7.15 -15.78 -12.13
N ASN A 684 -6.32 -15.89 -11.09
CA ASN A 684 -4.86 -16.02 -11.25
C ASN A 684 -4.45 -17.26 -12.08
N TYR A 685 -5.20 -18.38 -12.00
CA TYR A 685 -4.93 -19.57 -12.80
C TYR A 685 -5.20 -19.39 -14.31
N LEU A 686 -6.13 -18.50 -14.68
CA LEU A 686 -6.43 -18.15 -16.08
C LEU A 686 -5.32 -17.31 -16.67
N CYS A 687 -4.82 -16.32 -15.92
CA CYS A 687 -3.58 -15.62 -16.26
C CYS A 687 -2.43 -16.61 -16.46
N GLN A 688 -2.21 -17.55 -15.52
CA GLN A 688 -1.12 -18.51 -15.65
C GLN A 688 -1.26 -19.40 -16.90
N SER A 689 -2.47 -19.92 -17.19
CA SER A 689 -2.69 -20.70 -18.43
C SER A 689 -2.42 -19.90 -19.71
N ALA A 690 -2.71 -18.60 -19.72
CA ALA A 690 -2.41 -17.73 -20.86
C ALA A 690 -0.91 -17.36 -20.96
N ILE A 691 -0.21 -17.28 -19.82
CA ILE A 691 1.25 -17.11 -19.74
C ILE A 691 1.96 -18.36 -20.25
N ASP A 692 1.61 -19.54 -19.72
CA ASP A 692 2.22 -20.82 -20.08
C ASP A 692 2.12 -21.07 -21.60
N ALA A 693 1.01 -20.67 -22.23
CA ALA A 693 0.82 -20.72 -23.68
C ALA A 693 1.69 -19.68 -24.42
N ALA A 694 1.73 -18.43 -23.95
CA ALA A 694 2.49 -17.36 -24.57
C ALA A 694 4.02 -17.56 -24.50
N GLU A 695 4.52 -18.19 -23.43
CA GLU A 695 5.94 -18.58 -23.30
C GLU A 695 6.31 -19.73 -24.26
N GLN A 696 5.33 -20.49 -24.75
CA GLN A 696 5.48 -21.47 -25.84
C GLN A 696 5.21 -20.85 -27.24
N GLY A 697 4.93 -19.54 -27.31
CA GLY A 697 4.64 -18.81 -28.55
C GLY A 697 3.17 -18.78 -28.98
N ASP A 698 2.24 -19.38 -28.23
CA ASP A 698 0.80 -19.29 -28.49
C ASP A 698 0.15 -18.12 -27.74
N PHE A 699 0.02 -16.98 -28.43
CA PHE A 699 -0.70 -15.80 -27.93
C PHE A 699 -2.23 -15.93 -28.01
N GLY A 700 -2.75 -17.05 -28.53
CA GLY A 700 -4.17 -17.30 -28.75
C GLY A 700 -5.01 -17.34 -27.48
N GLU A 701 -4.51 -17.94 -26.39
CA GLU A 701 -5.23 -17.96 -25.11
C GLU A 701 -5.20 -16.58 -24.41
N VAL A 702 -4.15 -15.77 -24.59
CA VAL A 702 -4.10 -14.36 -24.11
C VAL A 702 -5.20 -13.54 -24.80
N ARG A 703 -5.27 -13.61 -26.14
CA ARG A 703 -6.30 -12.91 -26.94
C ARG A 703 -7.72 -13.39 -26.61
N ARG A 704 -7.90 -14.70 -26.40
CA ARG A 704 -9.18 -15.30 -26.02
C ARG A 704 -9.62 -14.85 -24.62
N LEU A 705 -8.70 -14.79 -23.65
CA LEU A 705 -8.98 -14.33 -22.30
C LEU A 705 -9.32 -12.83 -22.28
N LEU A 706 -8.65 -11.99 -23.08
CA LEU A 706 -9.05 -10.59 -23.30
C LEU A 706 -10.51 -10.51 -23.78
N LYS A 707 -10.87 -11.22 -24.86
CA LYS A 707 -12.23 -11.21 -25.42
C LYS A 707 -13.31 -11.74 -24.46
N VAL A 708 -12.96 -12.62 -23.52
CA VAL A 708 -13.89 -13.02 -22.45
C VAL A 708 -14.03 -11.93 -21.38
N MET A 709 -12.94 -11.24 -21.04
CA MET A 709 -12.92 -10.15 -20.06
C MET A 709 -13.61 -8.86 -20.54
N GLU A 710 -13.70 -8.63 -21.86
CA GLU A 710 -14.44 -7.48 -22.44
C GLU A 710 -15.94 -7.46 -22.08
N ARG A 711 -16.54 -8.63 -21.80
CA ARG A 711 -17.98 -8.78 -21.51
C ARG A 711 -18.22 -9.65 -20.27
N PRO A 712 -17.76 -9.24 -19.07
CA PRO A 712 -17.62 -10.14 -17.92
C PRO A 712 -18.95 -10.50 -17.25
N PHE A 713 -20.01 -9.72 -17.51
CA PHE A 713 -21.37 -9.94 -16.99
C PHE A 713 -22.25 -10.83 -17.88
N ASP A 714 -21.84 -11.07 -19.13
CA ASP A 714 -22.68 -11.77 -20.11
C ASP A 714 -22.52 -13.30 -20.04
N ASP A 715 -23.56 -14.02 -20.45
CA ASP A 715 -23.51 -15.46 -20.64
C ASP A 715 -22.95 -15.79 -22.04
N GLN A 716 -21.64 -16.06 -22.10
CA GLN A 716 -20.91 -16.32 -23.35
C GLN A 716 -20.86 -17.84 -23.68
N PRO A 717 -21.49 -18.33 -24.78
CA PRO A 717 -21.51 -19.75 -25.13
C PRO A 717 -20.13 -20.29 -25.51
N GLY A 718 -19.78 -21.49 -25.03
CA GLY A 718 -18.47 -22.14 -25.25
C GLY A 718 -17.34 -21.60 -24.37
N MET A 719 -17.60 -20.56 -23.58
CA MET A 719 -16.65 -19.93 -22.65
C MET A 719 -16.85 -20.39 -21.21
N GLU A 720 -17.62 -21.47 -20.97
CA GLU A 720 -17.93 -21.96 -19.63
C GLU A 720 -16.70 -22.42 -18.85
N LYS A 721 -15.55 -22.70 -19.53
CA LYS A 721 -14.29 -23.00 -18.85
C LYS A 721 -13.75 -21.84 -17.98
N TYR A 722 -14.07 -20.59 -18.34
CA TYR A 722 -13.56 -19.39 -17.66
C TYR A 722 -14.35 -19.01 -16.40
N ALA A 723 -15.56 -19.55 -16.22
CA ALA A 723 -16.39 -19.34 -15.03
C ALA A 723 -16.20 -20.44 -13.97
N ARG A 724 -15.30 -21.41 -14.20
CA ARG A 724 -15.10 -22.54 -13.28
C ARG A 724 -14.33 -22.12 -12.03
N LEU A 725 -14.55 -22.88 -10.96
CA LEU A 725 -13.70 -22.86 -9.77
C LEU A 725 -12.25 -23.21 -10.14
N PRO A 726 -11.24 -22.73 -9.40
CA PRO A 726 -9.85 -23.08 -9.66
C PRO A 726 -9.61 -24.60 -9.64
N PRO A 727 -8.88 -25.15 -10.63
CA PRO A 727 -8.49 -26.55 -10.61
C PRO A 727 -7.51 -26.83 -9.47
N ALA A 728 -7.46 -28.06 -8.96
CA ALA A 728 -6.65 -28.41 -7.79
C ALA A 728 -5.15 -28.06 -7.89
N TRP A 729 -4.59 -27.95 -9.11
CA TRP A 729 -3.20 -27.53 -9.31
C TRP A 729 -2.96 -26.02 -9.09
N ALA A 730 -4.01 -25.18 -9.14
CA ALA A 730 -3.89 -23.74 -8.96
C ALA A 730 -3.52 -23.34 -7.52
N TYR A 731 -3.80 -24.21 -6.54
CA TYR A 731 -3.43 -24.01 -5.13
C TYR A 731 -1.94 -24.31 -4.84
N ARG A 732 -1.12 -24.55 -5.86
CA ARG A 732 0.34 -24.74 -5.72
C ARG A 732 1.05 -23.40 -5.52
N PRO A 733 2.13 -23.36 -4.70
CA PRO A 733 3.08 -22.25 -4.68
C PRO A 733 3.53 -21.90 -6.11
N GLY A 734 3.39 -20.62 -6.48
CA GLY A 734 3.64 -20.12 -7.84
C GLY A 734 2.40 -19.51 -8.53
N VAL A 735 1.20 -20.06 -8.29
CA VAL A 735 0.00 -19.70 -9.07
C VAL A 735 -0.90 -18.66 -8.36
N GLY A 736 -0.58 -18.26 -7.12
CA GLY A 736 -1.22 -17.12 -6.44
C GLY A 736 -2.67 -17.32 -5.99
N ALA A 737 -3.16 -18.57 -5.97
CA ALA A 737 -4.45 -18.92 -5.35
C ALA A 737 -4.31 -19.13 -3.82
N ASN A 738 -5.44 -19.25 -3.14
CA ASN A 738 -5.53 -19.34 -1.67
C ASN A 738 -4.85 -20.61 -1.11
N LEU A 739 -3.64 -20.47 -0.58
CA LEU A 739 -3.07 -21.50 0.32
C LEU A 739 -3.89 -21.53 1.62
N ALA A 740 -4.54 -22.66 1.88
CA ALA A 740 -5.32 -22.88 3.10
C ALA A 740 -4.40 -22.88 4.33
N GLY A 741 -4.54 -21.85 5.18
CA GLY A 741 -3.89 -21.77 6.48
C GLY A 741 -4.94 -21.60 7.58
N ASP A 742 -5.02 -22.57 8.48
CA ASP A 742 -5.97 -22.57 9.59
C ASP A 742 -5.61 -21.53 10.64
N LEU A 743 -6.23 -20.35 10.56
CA LEU A 743 -6.27 -19.32 11.60
C LEU A 743 -7.62 -18.58 11.54
N SER A 744 -8.54 -18.94 12.43
CA SER A 744 -9.84 -18.29 12.57
C SER A 744 -9.71 -16.94 13.29
N ILE A 745 -9.93 -15.85 12.54
CA ILE A 745 -10.04 -14.49 13.08
C ILE A 745 -11.53 -14.18 13.32
N PRO A 746 -11.95 -13.71 14.51
CA PRO A 746 -13.35 -13.39 14.78
C PRO A 746 -13.85 -12.24 13.88
N PHE A 747 -14.99 -12.45 13.23
CA PHE A 747 -15.46 -11.67 12.08
C PHE A 747 -15.88 -10.20 12.36
N ASN A 748 -15.88 -9.75 13.61
CA ASN A 748 -16.49 -8.47 14.03
C ASN A 748 -15.83 -7.19 13.47
N THR A 749 -14.64 -7.27 12.88
CA THR A 749 -13.88 -6.10 12.40
C THR A 749 -14.26 -5.68 10.97
N VAL A 750 -14.92 -6.52 10.18
CA VAL A 750 -15.00 -6.35 8.71
C VAL A 750 -15.97 -5.24 8.23
N VAL A 751 -16.99 -4.86 9.01
CA VAL A 751 -17.96 -3.81 8.58
C VAL A 751 -18.36 -2.85 9.72
N GLY A 752 -17.64 -1.73 9.81
CA GLY A 752 -18.12 -0.49 10.43
C GLY A 752 -18.44 -0.56 11.92
N ARG A 753 -17.40 -0.48 12.76
CA ARG A 753 -17.49 -0.18 14.21
C ARG A 753 -16.42 0.79 14.74
N SER A 754 -15.58 1.35 13.86
CA SER A 754 -14.50 2.28 14.23
C SER A 754 -14.29 3.43 13.22
N PHE A 755 -15.15 3.55 12.19
CA PHE A 755 -14.81 4.33 10.99
C PHE A 755 -15.08 5.84 11.11
N ALA A 756 -16.06 6.26 11.92
CA ALA A 756 -16.42 7.68 12.09
C ALA A 756 -16.02 8.21 13.50
N GLU A 757 -16.47 7.52 14.54
CA GLU A 757 -16.32 7.92 15.95
C GLU A 757 -14.86 8.11 16.39
N ASN A 758 -13.90 7.39 15.78
CA ASN A 758 -12.47 7.46 16.12
C ASN A 758 -11.68 8.50 15.30
N MET A 759 -12.30 9.21 14.35
CA MET A 759 -11.60 10.13 13.44
C MET A 759 -12.09 11.59 13.56
N VAL A 760 -13.39 11.83 13.76
CA VAL A 760 -13.91 13.20 13.87
C VAL A 760 -13.36 13.91 15.12
N SER A 761 -13.31 13.24 16.27
CA SER A 761 -12.71 13.76 17.51
C SER A 761 -11.17 13.81 17.52
N ARG A 762 -10.53 13.88 16.34
CA ARG A 762 -9.06 13.84 16.18
C ARG A 762 -8.54 14.71 15.04
N ASN A 763 -8.62 16.05 15.21
CA ASN A 763 -7.53 16.99 14.87
C ASN A 763 -7.97 18.45 15.01
N ILE A 764 -7.57 19.13 16.09
CA ILE A 764 -7.38 20.60 16.09
C ILE A 764 -6.03 20.92 16.73
N SER A 765 -5.33 21.89 16.12
CA SER A 765 -4.07 22.53 16.53
C SER A 765 -2.77 21.73 16.37
N GLY A 766 -1.87 22.29 15.56
CA GLY A 766 -0.46 21.88 15.43
C GLY A 766 0.42 22.28 16.61
N GLN A 767 0.01 21.98 17.84
CA GLN A 767 0.93 21.81 18.98
C GLN A 767 0.87 20.36 19.46
N GLY A 768 1.97 19.85 20.00
CA GLY A 768 2.12 18.43 20.32
C GLY A 768 1.27 17.96 21.50
N MET A 769 -0.03 17.75 21.29
CA MET A 769 -0.91 17.09 22.25
C MET A 769 -0.85 15.57 22.09
N SER A 770 -0.61 14.87 23.20
CA SER A 770 -0.62 13.41 23.22
C SER A 770 -2.06 12.90 23.03
N ILE A 771 -2.22 11.87 22.20
CA ILE A 771 -3.34 10.94 22.36
C ILE A 771 -3.31 10.46 23.82
N SER A 772 -4.45 10.42 24.52
CA SER A 772 -4.49 9.81 25.85
C SER A 772 -4.26 8.30 25.68
N ARG A 773 -3.04 7.86 25.99
CA ARG A 773 -2.59 6.47 25.87
C ARG A 773 -2.33 5.95 27.27
N SER A 774 -3.10 4.95 27.65
CA SER A 774 -2.90 4.20 28.87
C SER A 774 -1.83 3.12 28.70
N LEU A 775 -0.97 3.01 29.72
CA LEU A 775 0.03 1.96 29.87
C LEU A 775 -0.31 1.14 31.11
N GLU A 776 -0.54 -0.16 30.97
CA GLU A 776 -0.71 -1.03 32.14
C GLU A 776 0.64 -1.49 32.66
N VAL A 777 0.95 -1.20 33.93
CA VAL A 777 2.26 -1.48 34.52
C VAL A 777 2.16 -2.47 35.67
N TRP A 778 2.89 -3.57 35.54
CA TRP A 778 2.96 -4.64 36.54
C TRP A 778 4.34 -4.64 37.20
N LYS A 779 4.38 -4.38 38.52
CA LYS A 779 5.59 -4.57 39.34
C LYS A 779 5.62 -6.03 39.79
N LEU A 780 6.63 -6.80 39.38
CA LEU A 780 6.71 -8.24 39.65
C LEU A 780 7.81 -8.63 40.66
N GLY A 781 8.64 -7.67 41.10
CA GLY A 781 9.80 -7.95 41.95
C GLY A 781 10.82 -8.86 41.25
N THR A 782 11.46 -9.75 42.00
CA THR A 782 12.46 -10.69 41.47
C THR A 782 11.80 -11.96 40.94
N VAL A 783 11.86 -12.18 39.62
CA VAL A 783 11.22 -13.30 38.92
C VAL A 783 12.28 -14.19 38.26
N ASN A 784 12.14 -15.53 38.30
CA ASN A 784 13.03 -16.40 37.50
C ASN A 784 12.87 -16.12 35.99
N TYR A 785 13.97 -16.16 35.24
CA TYR A 785 13.99 -15.77 33.83
C TYR A 785 13.01 -16.56 32.95
N LEU A 786 12.91 -17.89 33.11
CA LEU A 786 12.01 -18.71 32.31
C LEU A 786 10.53 -18.47 32.64
N LYS A 787 10.21 -18.15 33.90
CA LYS A 787 8.86 -17.73 34.28
C LYS A 787 8.50 -16.40 33.60
N ALA A 788 9.40 -15.42 33.66
CA ALA A 788 9.21 -14.14 32.98
C ALA A 788 9.16 -14.26 31.45
N LEU A 789 9.89 -15.21 30.85
CA LEU A 789 9.84 -15.47 29.40
C LEU A 789 8.47 -16.04 29.00
N LYS A 790 7.96 -17.05 29.70
CA LYS A 790 6.62 -17.62 29.47
C LYS A 790 5.52 -16.56 29.58
N LEU A 791 5.58 -15.73 30.62
CA LEU A 791 4.65 -14.61 30.82
C LEU A 791 4.69 -13.62 29.64
N GLN A 792 5.87 -13.26 29.14
CA GLN A 792 5.99 -12.40 27.96
C GLN A 792 5.45 -13.06 26.68
N GLU A 793 5.63 -14.38 26.49
CA GLU A 793 5.10 -15.06 25.31
C GLU A 793 3.57 -15.18 25.33
N MET A 794 2.97 -15.37 26.52
CA MET A 794 1.52 -15.28 26.74
C MET A 794 0.99 -13.87 26.43
N LEU A 795 1.53 -12.84 27.10
CA LEU A 795 1.10 -11.45 26.91
C LEU A 795 1.34 -10.95 25.47
N VAL A 796 2.38 -11.44 24.77
CA VAL A 796 2.56 -11.18 23.32
C VAL A 796 1.43 -11.79 22.49
N SER A 797 0.90 -12.95 22.89
CA SER A 797 -0.27 -13.55 22.22
C SER A 797 -1.51 -12.70 22.46
N ASP A 798 -1.80 -12.36 23.71
CA ASP A 798 -2.99 -11.57 24.10
C ASP A 798 -2.94 -10.14 23.52
N ARG A 799 -1.74 -9.57 23.41
CA ARG A 799 -1.53 -8.25 22.78
C ARG A 799 -1.68 -8.29 21.27
N LYS A 800 -1.38 -9.42 20.60
CA LYS A 800 -1.60 -9.61 19.15
C LYS A 800 -3.08 -9.74 18.77
N THR A 801 -3.92 -10.13 19.72
CA THR A 801 -5.38 -10.27 19.56
C THR A 801 -6.15 -9.09 20.17
N ASP A 802 -5.46 -8.03 20.59
CA ASP A 802 -5.99 -6.85 21.28
C ASP A 802 -6.86 -7.19 22.53
N ILE A 803 -6.58 -8.32 23.20
CA ILE A 803 -7.20 -8.72 24.48
C ILE A 803 -6.69 -7.85 25.63
N ILE A 804 -5.41 -7.45 25.57
CA ILE A 804 -4.78 -6.52 26.52
C ILE A 804 -4.32 -5.25 25.81
N SER A 805 -4.26 -4.15 26.56
CA SER A 805 -3.66 -2.88 26.17
C SER A 805 -2.12 -2.96 26.15
N ASP A 806 -1.46 -1.89 25.69
CA ASP A 806 -0.01 -1.78 25.77
C ASP A 806 0.44 -1.92 27.23
N THR A 807 1.29 -2.92 27.50
CA THR A 807 1.60 -3.41 28.84
C THR A 807 3.10 -3.32 29.11
N LEU A 808 3.50 -3.04 30.35
CA LEU A 808 4.89 -2.95 30.80
C LEU A 808 5.12 -3.82 32.03
N LEU A 809 6.06 -4.76 31.95
CA LEU A 809 6.53 -5.51 33.12
C LEU A 809 7.76 -4.80 33.69
N SER A 810 7.72 -4.42 34.98
CA SER A 810 8.87 -3.94 35.76
C SER A 810 9.29 -5.02 36.75
N LEU A 811 10.53 -5.50 36.63
CA LEU A 811 11.00 -6.66 37.39
C LEU A 811 12.52 -6.64 37.59
N GLN A 812 12.99 -7.63 38.35
CA GLN A 812 14.40 -8.03 38.45
C GLN A 812 14.52 -9.55 38.21
N HIS A 813 15.75 -10.04 38.07
CA HIS A 813 16.04 -11.47 37.96
C HIS A 813 17.04 -11.92 39.03
N PRO A 814 17.03 -13.20 39.47
CA PRO A 814 18.20 -13.84 40.04
C PRO A 814 19.39 -13.78 39.06
N PRO A 815 20.65 -13.95 39.50
CA PRO A 815 21.81 -13.92 38.61
C PRO A 815 21.62 -14.85 37.39
N THR A 816 21.65 -14.26 36.20
CA THR A 816 21.24 -14.91 34.95
C THR A 816 22.04 -14.36 33.78
N TYR A 817 22.69 -15.22 33.02
CA TYR A 817 23.21 -14.89 31.70
C TYR A 817 22.18 -15.26 30.63
N THR A 818 21.99 -14.40 29.64
CA THR A 818 21.20 -14.73 28.46
C THR A 818 22.04 -14.63 27.19
N LEU A 819 21.95 -15.63 26.33
CA LEU A 819 22.51 -15.62 24.99
C LEU A 819 21.41 -15.22 23.99
N GLY A 820 21.63 -14.12 23.27
CA GLY A 820 20.74 -13.63 22.21
C GLY A 820 20.95 -14.33 20.87
N LYS A 821 20.19 -13.89 19.85
CA LYS A 821 20.19 -14.49 18.50
C LYS A 821 21.56 -14.59 17.79
N ARG A 822 22.58 -13.84 18.23
CA ARG A 822 23.94 -13.92 17.65
C ARG A 822 24.72 -15.18 18.06
N ARG A 823 24.37 -15.83 19.18
CA ARG A 823 24.96 -17.09 19.67
C ARG A 823 26.49 -17.11 19.63
N THR A 824 27.12 -16.08 20.21
CA THR A 824 28.57 -16.00 20.31
C THR A 824 29.01 -16.66 21.62
N ASP A 825 28.92 -17.99 21.67
CA ASP A 825 29.03 -18.73 22.95
C ASP A 825 30.41 -18.55 23.62
N HIS A 826 31.45 -18.22 22.84
CA HIS A 826 32.79 -17.85 23.35
C HIS A 826 32.87 -16.46 24.02
N ASN A 827 31.79 -15.67 24.01
CA ASN A 827 31.67 -14.46 24.82
C ASN A 827 31.18 -14.75 26.25
N LEU A 828 30.95 -16.02 26.62
CA LEU A 828 30.89 -16.48 28.00
C LEU A 828 32.31 -16.88 28.43
N LEU A 829 32.86 -16.22 29.44
CA LEU A 829 34.24 -16.40 29.92
C LEU A 829 34.36 -17.39 31.10
N VAL A 830 33.27 -18.02 31.49
CA VAL A 830 33.19 -19.03 32.56
C VAL A 830 32.51 -20.29 32.01
N PRO A 831 33.09 -21.50 32.21
CA PRO A 831 32.46 -22.75 31.82
C PRO A 831 31.02 -22.90 32.35
N GLU A 832 30.11 -23.46 31.55
CA GLU A 832 28.68 -23.59 31.91
C GLU A 832 28.44 -24.40 33.20
N HIS A 833 29.38 -25.27 33.60
CA HIS A 833 29.32 -25.99 34.87
C HIS A 833 29.60 -25.11 36.10
N ASP A 834 30.57 -24.19 36.00
CA ASP A 834 30.99 -23.29 37.08
C ASP A 834 29.95 -22.20 37.38
N LEU A 835 29.01 -21.94 36.45
CA LEU A 835 27.94 -20.96 36.64
C LEU A 835 27.09 -21.23 37.89
N LYS A 836 26.91 -22.51 38.25
CA LYS A 836 26.17 -22.91 39.46
C LYS A 836 26.88 -22.51 40.75
N ASP A 837 28.21 -22.55 40.75
CA ASP A 837 29.02 -22.23 41.94
C ASP A 837 29.06 -20.71 42.21
N ILE A 838 28.86 -19.89 41.17
CA ILE A 838 28.56 -18.44 41.29
C ILE A 838 27.06 -18.13 41.37
N GLY A 839 26.19 -19.14 41.54
CA GLY A 839 24.75 -18.95 41.74
C GLY A 839 23.97 -18.40 40.54
N ALA A 840 24.46 -18.61 39.31
CA ALA A 840 23.88 -18.05 38.08
C ALA A 840 23.30 -19.09 37.12
N GLU A 841 22.20 -18.74 36.45
CA GLU A 841 21.61 -19.54 35.36
C GLU A 841 22.09 -19.06 33.96
N LEU A 842 22.08 -19.95 32.95
CA LEU A 842 22.30 -19.60 31.54
C LEU A 842 21.06 -19.94 30.71
N HIS A 843 20.52 -18.97 29.97
CA HIS A 843 19.36 -19.16 29.10
C HIS A 843 19.63 -18.74 27.65
N TYR A 844 19.27 -19.61 26.70
CA TYR A 844 19.32 -19.33 25.27
C TYR A 844 18.01 -18.69 24.81
N THR A 845 18.08 -17.55 24.13
CA THR A 845 16.91 -16.67 23.93
C THR A 845 16.77 -16.16 22.50
N GLN A 846 15.55 -15.70 22.15
CA GLN A 846 15.22 -15.18 20.83
C GLN A 846 15.30 -13.63 20.72
N ARG A 847 15.87 -12.96 21.73
CA ARG A 847 16.09 -11.51 21.72
C ARG A 847 17.24 -11.10 20.79
N GLY A 848 17.21 -9.86 20.34
CA GLY A 848 18.32 -9.21 19.64
C GLY A 848 19.55 -9.01 20.54
N GLY A 849 20.69 -8.80 19.91
CA GLY A 849 21.99 -8.72 20.57
C GLY A 849 22.66 -10.08 20.75
N ASP A 850 23.65 -10.11 21.63
CA ASP A 850 24.51 -11.25 21.93
C ASP A 850 24.39 -11.62 23.42
N ILE A 851 25.45 -11.99 24.13
CA ILE A 851 25.39 -12.24 25.58
C ILE A 851 25.10 -10.96 26.41
N THR A 852 24.37 -11.10 27.52
CA THR A 852 24.28 -10.09 28.60
C THR A 852 23.96 -10.76 29.94
N PHE A 853 24.31 -10.10 31.04
CA PHE A 853 23.88 -10.44 32.39
C PHE A 853 22.56 -9.73 32.77
N HIS A 854 21.76 -10.42 33.57
CA HIS A 854 20.61 -9.93 34.32
C HIS A 854 20.74 -10.40 35.79
N GLY A 855 20.44 -9.56 36.77
CA GLY A 855 20.55 -9.92 38.18
C GLY A 855 19.89 -8.90 39.12
N PRO A 856 20.08 -9.08 40.45
CA PRO A 856 19.61 -8.14 41.46
C PRO A 856 20.21 -6.74 41.29
N HIS A 857 19.46 -5.73 41.72
CA HIS A 857 19.78 -4.30 41.61
C HIS A 857 19.94 -3.80 40.16
N GLN A 858 19.36 -4.51 39.18
CA GLN A 858 19.06 -3.98 37.85
C GLN A 858 17.57 -3.70 37.70
N ALA A 859 17.22 -2.51 37.20
CA ALA A 859 15.86 -2.21 36.78
C ALA A 859 15.66 -2.77 35.37
N ILE A 860 14.79 -3.77 35.23
CA ILE A 860 14.48 -4.43 33.96
C ILE A 860 13.05 -4.07 33.56
N LEU A 861 12.91 -3.53 32.35
CA LEU A 861 11.61 -3.25 31.73
C LEU A 861 11.42 -4.12 30.50
N TYR A 862 10.30 -4.85 30.45
CA TYR A 862 9.84 -5.59 29.27
C TYR A 862 8.51 -5.01 28.78
N PRO A 863 8.53 -4.10 27.79
CA PRO A 863 7.33 -3.58 27.16
C PRO A 863 6.73 -4.63 26.21
N ILE A 864 5.46 -4.94 26.39
CA ILE A 864 4.62 -5.76 25.52
C ILE A 864 3.63 -4.82 24.83
N VAL A 865 4.12 -4.17 23.77
CA VAL A 865 3.43 -3.04 23.14
C VAL A 865 3.36 -3.21 21.63
N SER A 866 2.34 -2.62 21.01
CA SER A 866 2.20 -2.63 19.55
C SER A 866 2.96 -1.47 18.92
N LEU A 867 4.07 -1.78 18.23
CA LEU A 867 4.82 -0.79 17.45
C LEU A 867 3.97 -0.17 16.33
N ARG A 868 2.95 -0.90 15.84
CA ARG A 868 1.95 -0.40 14.90
C ARG A 868 1.08 0.68 15.54
N ASN A 869 0.58 0.45 16.76
CA ASN A 869 -0.35 1.37 17.45
C ASN A 869 0.38 2.62 17.99
N ILE A 870 1.66 2.50 18.39
CA ILE A 870 2.47 3.64 18.83
C ILE A 870 3.04 4.44 17.64
N GLY A 871 3.13 3.83 16.45
CA GLY A 871 3.66 4.44 15.23
C GLY A 871 5.19 4.44 15.14
N LEU A 872 5.86 3.42 15.69
CA LEU A 872 7.33 3.37 15.80
C LEU A 872 7.95 2.28 14.93
N GLY A 873 8.94 2.65 14.12
CA GLY A 873 9.85 1.68 13.52
C GLY A 873 10.76 1.03 14.57
N ALA A 874 11.15 -0.24 14.37
CA ALA A 874 11.97 -1.02 15.31
C ALA A 874 13.27 -0.33 15.76
N ARG A 875 13.88 0.49 14.89
CA ARG A 875 15.04 1.31 15.22
C ARG A 875 14.69 2.45 16.19
N SER A 876 13.65 3.23 15.88
CA SER A 876 13.18 4.33 16.74
C SER A 876 12.67 3.84 18.10
N TYR A 877 12.10 2.64 18.16
CA TYR A 877 11.79 1.95 19.42
C TYR A 877 13.05 1.74 20.28
N VAL A 878 14.14 1.21 19.72
CA VAL A 878 15.42 1.04 20.44
C VAL A 878 16.02 2.39 20.84
N GLU A 879 16.04 3.38 19.94
CA GLU A 879 16.55 4.73 20.24
C GLU A 879 15.75 5.41 21.38
N LYS A 880 14.44 5.13 21.49
CA LYS A 880 13.60 5.57 22.64
C LYS A 880 13.86 4.77 23.93
N LEU A 881 14.16 3.47 23.86
CA LEU A 881 14.62 2.71 25.02
C LEU A 881 15.99 3.21 25.54
N GLU A 882 16.88 3.65 24.64
CA GLU A 882 18.14 4.30 25.00
C GLU A 882 17.86 5.66 25.67
N LEU A 883 16.99 6.50 25.09
CA LEU A 883 16.58 7.79 25.68
C LEU A 883 15.98 7.62 27.09
N THR A 884 15.11 6.62 27.29
CA THR A 884 14.49 6.31 28.59
C THR A 884 15.54 6.11 29.71
N MET A 885 16.63 5.41 29.42
CA MET A 885 17.73 5.20 30.38
C MET A 885 18.66 6.40 30.53
N ILE A 886 18.85 7.18 29.46
CA ILE A 886 19.64 8.44 29.51
C ILE A 886 18.94 9.47 30.39
N GLU A 887 17.62 9.59 30.29
CA GLU A 887 16.83 10.49 31.13
C GLU A 887 16.85 10.07 32.60
N LEU A 888 16.69 8.77 32.91
CA LEU A 888 16.85 8.27 34.28
C LEU A 888 18.24 8.62 34.84
N ALA A 889 19.32 8.34 34.09
CA ALA A 889 20.68 8.68 34.52
C ALA A 889 20.84 10.20 34.77
N SER A 890 20.18 11.04 33.96
CA SER A 890 20.19 12.49 34.11
C SER A 890 19.46 12.99 35.36
N LEU A 891 18.48 12.26 35.92
CA LEU A 891 17.84 12.61 37.20
C LEU A 891 18.84 12.57 38.37
N TYR A 892 19.89 11.75 38.24
CA TYR A 892 20.98 11.59 39.20
C TYR A 892 22.26 12.32 38.77
N GLY A 893 22.17 13.25 37.79
CA GLY A 893 23.31 14.02 37.27
C GLY A 893 24.33 13.23 36.43
N VAL A 894 24.09 11.93 36.18
CA VAL A 894 25.01 11.06 35.43
C VAL A 894 24.87 11.32 33.93
N LYS A 895 25.97 11.77 33.30
CA LYS A 895 26.02 12.13 31.88
C LYS A 895 26.13 10.89 30.98
N ALA A 896 24.99 10.23 30.79
CA ALA A 896 24.84 9.08 29.90
C ALA A 896 24.57 9.48 28.43
N CYS A 897 24.88 8.58 27.50
CA CYS A 897 24.64 8.72 26.07
C CYS A 897 24.33 7.37 25.39
N ALA A 898 23.75 7.41 24.19
CA ALA A 898 23.51 6.22 23.38
C ALA A 898 24.82 5.70 22.76
N GLY A 899 24.91 4.39 22.55
CA GLY A 899 26.10 3.75 22.00
C GLY A 899 26.45 4.16 20.57
N LYS A 900 27.72 4.03 20.19
CA LYS A 900 28.17 4.23 18.81
C LYS A 900 27.63 3.08 17.93
N ARG A 901 27.88 3.15 16.61
CA ARG A 901 27.46 2.10 15.66
C ARG A 901 27.94 0.72 16.15
N CYS A 902 26.99 -0.22 16.29
CA CYS A 902 27.15 -1.58 16.83
C CYS A 902 27.29 -1.71 18.37
N GLU A 903 27.23 -0.63 19.14
CA GLU A 903 27.38 -0.61 20.61
C GLU A 903 26.04 -0.47 21.38
N THR A 904 24.92 -0.91 20.80
CA THR A 904 23.54 -0.69 21.30
C THR A 904 23.37 -0.84 22.82
N GLY A 905 22.73 0.16 23.43
CA GLY A 905 22.66 0.37 24.88
C GLY A 905 23.17 1.77 25.26
N VAL A 906 23.28 2.01 26.57
CA VAL A 906 23.57 3.33 27.15
C VAL A 906 24.87 3.32 27.95
N TRP A 907 25.64 4.39 27.82
CA TRP A 907 27.05 4.48 28.18
C TRP A 907 27.39 5.78 28.91
N VAL A 908 28.35 5.72 29.82
CA VAL A 908 28.94 6.86 30.54
C VAL A 908 30.45 6.88 30.21
N GLY A 909 30.84 7.77 29.29
CA GLY A 909 32.12 7.64 28.60
C GLY A 909 32.16 6.34 27.78
N GLU A 910 33.18 5.51 27.97
CA GLU A 910 33.27 4.17 27.37
C GLU A 910 32.73 3.04 28.28
N ARG A 911 32.13 3.35 29.45
CA ARG A 911 31.57 2.35 30.38
C ARG A 911 30.08 2.13 30.13
N LYS A 912 29.60 0.88 30.07
CA LYS A 912 28.17 0.58 29.84
C LYS A 912 27.36 0.62 31.13
N ILE A 913 26.26 1.38 31.16
CA ILE A 913 25.31 1.44 32.29
C ILE A 913 23.95 0.80 31.97
N GLY A 914 23.57 0.71 30.69
CA GLY A 914 22.30 0.11 30.26
C GLY A 914 22.44 -0.80 29.04
N ALA A 915 21.77 -1.95 29.06
CA ALA A 915 21.73 -2.92 27.96
C ALA A 915 20.32 -3.00 27.36
N ILE A 916 20.23 -3.30 26.06
CA ILE A 916 18.97 -3.51 25.34
C ILE A 916 19.08 -4.81 24.54
N GLY A 917 18.04 -5.63 24.62
CA GLY A 917 17.89 -6.82 23.79
C GLY A 917 16.41 -7.11 23.61
N VAL A 918 15.89 -6.88 22.40
CA VAL A 918 14.46 -6.90 22.09
C VAL A 918 14.12 -7.99 21.07
N ARG A 919 12.95 -8.60 21.18
CA ARG A 919 12.31 -9.44 20.16
C ARG A 919 11.09 -8.69 19.65
N ILE A 920 10.86 -8.73 18.34
CA ILE A 920 9.67 -8.16 17.71
C ILE A 920 9.02 -9.28 16.88
N SER A 921 7.73 -9.51 17.08
CA SER A 921 6.96 -10.57 16.42
C SER A 921 5.59 -10.03 16.04
N SER A 922 5.24 -10.08 14.76
CA SER A 922 3.99 -9.50 14.21
C SER A 922 3.78 -8.00 14.49
N GLY A 923 4.82 -7.27 14.90
CA GLY A 923 4.74 -5.86 15.32
C GLY A 923 4.61 -5.64 16.83
N ILE A 924 4.43 -6.71 17.62
CA ILE A 924 4.43 -6.66 19.09
C ILE A 924 5.85 -6.92 19.62
N THR A 925 6.24 -6.23 20.69
CA THR A 925 7.54 -6.36 21.37
C THR A 925 7.52 -7.41 22.48
N SER A 926 8.68 -8.01 22.74
CA SER A 926 9.03 -8.64 24.03
C SER A 926 10.53 -8.54 24.30
N HIS A 927 10.92 -8.85 25.54
CA HIS A 927 12.14 -8.35 26.16
C HIS A 927 12.20 -6.81 26.08
N GLY A 928 13.36 -6.18 26.29
CA GLY A 928 13.41 -4.73 26.48
C GLY A 928 14.79 -4.23 26.90
N LEU A 929 14.81 -3.48 28.01
CA LEU A 929 16.01 -2.86 28.57
C LEU A 929 16.34 -3.40 29.96
N ALA A 930 17.61 -3.30 30.35
CA ALA A 930 18.12 -3.56 31.69
C ALA A 930 19.12 -2.46 32.08
N PHE A 931 18.84 -1.76 33.17
CA PHE A 931 19.62 -0.61 33.65
C PHE A 931 20.30 -0.93 34.99
N ASN A 932 21.60 -0.68 35.10
CA ASN A 932 22.40 -1.01 36.27
C ASN A 932 22.21 0.06 37.37
N MET A 933 21.40 -0.22 38.41
CA MET A 933 21.25 0.67 39.56
C MET A 933 22.45 0.52 40.51
N ASP A 934 22.60 -0.66 41.11
CA ASP A 934 23.76 -1.05 41.93
C ASP A 934 24.04 -2.58 41.88
N PRO A 935 24.00 -3.24 40.71
CA PRO A 935 24.25 -4.68 40.63
C PRO A 935 25.71 -5.01 40.93
N ASP A 936 25.96 -6.22 41.41
CA ASP A 936 27.34 -6.71 41.53
C ASP A 936 27.99 -6.79 40.14
N LEU A 937 28.91 -5.85 39.89
CA LEU A 937 29.65 -5.76 38.64
C LEU A 937 30.67 -6.90 38.45
N SER A 938 30.84 -7.80 39.44
CA SER A 938 31.67 -9.00 39.31
C SER A 938 31.16 -9.95 38.22
N TYR A 939 29.84 -10.15 38.12
CA TYR A 939 29.21 -11.05 37.12
C TYR A 939 29.53 -10.65 35.68
N PHE A 940 29.68 -9.35 35.41
CA PHE A 940 30.04 -8.87 34.07
C PHE A 940 31.49 -9.22 33.66
N LYS A 941 32.37 -9.61 34.59
CA LYS A 941 33.72 -10.12 34.29
C LYS A 941 33.70 -11.52 33.69
N HIS A 942 32.57 -12.22 33.79
CA HIS A 942 32.37 -13.57 33.28
C HIS A 942 31.79 -13.59 31.86
N ILE A 943 31.66 -12.43 31.21
CA ILE A 943 31.18 -12.28 29.83
C ILE A 943 31.99 -11.22 29.08
N VAL A 944 31.86 -11.20 27.75
CA VAL A 944 32.30 -10.10 26.87
C VAL A 944 31.05 -9.33 26.38
N PRO A 945 30.66 -8.22 27.03
CA PRO A 945 29.43 -7.50 26.67
C PRO A 945 29.43 -7.05 25.21
N CYS A 946 28.47 -7.56 24.43
CA CYS A 946 28.34 -7.27 22.99
C CYS A 946 29.56 -7.64 22.11
N GLY A 947 30.50 -8.47 22.60
CA GLY A 947 31.66 -8.91 21.83
C GLY A 947 32.80 -7.89 21.69
N ILE A 948 32.90 -6.91 22.60
CA ILE A 948 34.00 -5.94 22.66
C ILE A 948 34.77 -6.17 23.98
N ALA A 949 36.01 -6.66 23.89
CA ALA A 949 36.82 -7.04 25.06
C ALA A 949 37.25 -5.84 25.93
N ASP A 950 37.50 -4.68 25.33
CA ASP A 950 38.15 -3.54 25.98
C ASP A 950 37.16 -2.52 26.62
N LYS A 951 35.91 -2.93 26.90
CA LYS A 951 34.86 -2.01 27.42
C LYS A 951 34.32 -2.43 28.78
N GLU A 952 34.52 -1.54 29.75
CA GLU A 952 34.01 -1.66 31.12
C GLU A 952 32.47 -1.57 31.22
N VAL A 953 31.93 -2.04 32.34
CA VAL A 953 30.56 -1.78 32.79
C VAL A 953 30.55 -0.90 34.04
N THR A 954 29.42 -0.24 34.30
CA THR A 954 29.23 0.61 35.48
C THR A 954 27.79 0.53 36.00
N SER A 955 27.54 1.15 37.14
CA SER A 955 26.23 1.26 37.79
C SER A 955 25.92 2.72 38.12
N LEU A 956 24.64 3.06 38.30
CA LEU A 956 24.20 4.38 38.75
C LEU A 956 24.94 4.79 40.03
N ARG A 957 25.06 3.86 40.99
CA ARG A 957 25.83 4.04 42.23
C ARG A 957 27.28 4.42 41.98
N ARG A 958 27.96 3.70 41.08
CA ARG A 958 29.38 3.90 40.77
C ARG A 958 29.65 5.25 40.11
N GLU A 959 28.70 5.78 39.36
CA GLU A 959 28.83 7.08 38.68
C GLU A 959 28.37 8.28 39.54
N THR A 960 27.47 8.09 40.51
CA THR A 960 27.10 9.16 41.47
C THR A 960 28.03 9.24 42.67
N GLY A 961 28.45 8.10 43.22
CA GLY A 961 29.15 8.02 44.51
C GLY A 961 28.26 8.26 45.74
N GLU A 962 26.96 8.53 45.55
CA GLU A 962 26.00 8.84 46.62
C GLU A 962 25.24 7.59 47.10
N VAL A 963 24.43 7.71 48.15
CA VAL A 963 23.49 6.64 48.54
C VAL A 963 22.25 6.74 47.65
N LEU A 964 21.95 5.68 46.89
CA LEU A 964 20.75 5.65 46.06
C LEU A 964 19.47 5.51 46.91
N PRO A 965 18.30 5.98 46.42
CA PRO A 965 16.99 5.64 46.97
C PRO A 965 16.71 4.13 46.95
N ALA A 966 15.62 3.73 47.60
CA ALA A 966 15.08 2.38 47.48
C ALA A 966 14.78 2.02 46.01
N GLU A 967 15.00 0.76 45.65
CA GLU A 967 15.01 0.30 44.26
C GLU A 967 13.65 0.48 43.56
N GLU A 968 12.57 0.37 44.31
CA GLU A 968 11.19 0.62 43.88
C GLU A 968 11.03 2.04 43.32
N VAL A 969 11.65 3.04 43.97
CA VAL A 969 11.63 4.44 43.54
C VAL A 969 12.38 4.61 42.21
N ILE A 970 13.51 3.91 42.04
CA ILE A 970 14.31 3.97 40.81
C ILE A 970 13.56 3.29 39.65
N GLN A 971 12.87 2.16 39.93
CA GLN A 971 12.01 1.50 38.95
C GLN A 971 10.80 2.37 38.57
N GLU A 972 10.14 3.02 39.53
CA GLU A 972 9.04 3.96 39.26
C GLU A 972 9.49 5.17 38.43
N GLN A 973 10.69 5.70 38.69
CA GLN A 973 11.28 6.75 37.85
C GLN A 973 11.60 6.25 36.44
N LEU A 974 12.09 5.01 36.29
CA LEU A 974 12.35 4.41 34.98
C LEU A 974 11.06 4.19 34.18
N VAL A 975 10.00 3.70 34.82
CA VAL A 975 8.65 3.60 34.24
C VAL A 975 8.12 4.98 33.85
N SER A 976 8.32 5.99 34.70
CA SER A 976 7.88 7.37 34.42
C SER A 976 8.62 7.99 33.23
N CYS A 977 9.92 7.73 33.10
CA CYS A 977 10.69 8.10 31.91
C CYS A 977 10.22 7.33 30.67
N PHE A 978 9.92 6.02 30.78
CA PHE A 978 9.36 5.24 29.68
C PHE A 978 8.01 5.82 29.22
N ALA A 979 7.07 6.05 30.14
CA ALA A 979 5.76 6.61 29.84
C ALA A 979 5.88 7.95 29.08
N ARG A 980 6.70 8.87 29.58
CA ARG A 980 6.94 10.18 28.96
C ARG A 980 7.66 10.08 27.60
N VAL A 981 8.69 9.24 27.46
CA VAL A 981 9.44 9.07 26.20
C VAL A 981 8.60 8.43 25.10
N PHE A 982 7.71 7.51 25.45
CA PHE A 982 6.83 6.83 24.50
C PHE A 982 5.51 7.57 24.25
N GLY A 983 5.18 8.57 25.07
CA GLY A 983 3.98 9.41 24.92
C GLY A 983 2.71 8.71 25.43
N TYR A 984 2.82 8.11 26.61
CA TYR A 984 1.68 7.68 27.43
C TYR A 984 1.32 8.79 28.41
N SER A 985 0.02 9.02 28.58
CA SER A 985 -0.57 10.01 29.48
C SER A 985 -0.98 9.39 30.82
N ASP A 986 -1.48 8.16 30.75
CA ASP A 986 -2.13 7.46 31.85
C ASP A 986 -1.32 6.21 32.19
N VAL A 987 -0.91 6.06 33.46
CA VAL A 987 -0.11 4.91 33.92
C VAL A 987 -0.94 4.13 34.93
N ILE A 988 -1.49 3.00 34.47
CA ILE A 988 -2.40 2.16 35.25
C ILE A 988 -1.57 1.08 35.94
N TRP A 989 -1.20 1.33 37.20
CA TRP A 989 -0.50 0.36 38.03
C TRP A 989 -1.40 -0.82 38.42
N LYS A 990 -0.85 -2.04 38.37
CA LYS A 990 -1.56 -3.29 38.67
C LYS A 990 -0.86 -4.02 39.82
N GLU A 991 -1.56 -4.17 40.93
CA GLU A 991 -0.95 -4.59 42.21
C GLU A 991 -1.01 -6.11 42.49
N ASN A 992 -1.92 -6.84 41.84
CA ASN A 992 -2.12 -8.29 42.06
C ASN A 992 -1.48 -9.16 40.97
N ALA A 993 -0.15 -9.27 40.99
CA ALA A 993 0.62 -10.11 40.07
C ALA A 993 0.20 -11.61 40.09
N SER A 994 -0.44 -12.07 41.17
CA SER A 994 -1.09 -13.38 41.29
C SER A 994 -2.03 -13.72 40.11
N ASN A 995 -2.77 -12.73 39.61
CA ASN A 995 -3.72 -12.93 38.51
C ASN A 995 -3.04 -13.20 37.15
N LEU A 996 -1.76 -12.85 36.97
CA LEU A 996 -1.03 -13.10 35.72
C LEU A 996 -0.53 -14.54 35.55
N TRP A 997 -0.41 -15.30 36.64
CA TRP A 997 0.18 -16.65 36.61
C TRP A 997 -0.86 -17.76 36.48
N GLY A 998 -2.15 -17.41 36.56
CA GLY A 998 -3.26 -18.37 36.60
C GLY A 998 -3.24 -19.26 37.84
N ASN A 999 -4.21 -20.17 37.93
CA ASN A 999 -4.23 -21.21 38.98
C ASN A 999 -3.23 -22.33 38.66
N GLN A 1000 -1.93 -22.03 38.67
CA GLN A 1000 -0.86 -23.03 38.72
C GLN A 1000 -0.37 -23.24 40.17
N SER A 1001 -1.31 -23.69 41.01
CA SER A 1001 -1.02 -24.33 42.29
C SER A 1001 -1.51 -25.78 42.19
N ASN A 1002 -0.59 -26.74 42.30
CA ASN A 1002 -0.76 -28.19 42.04
C ASN A 1002 -0.79 -28.58 40.55
N GLU A 1003 0.37 -28.64 39.91
CA GLU A 1003 1.03 -29.91 39.52
C GLU A 1003 2.55 -29.70 39.33
#